data_AF-A0A6G1K3I5-F1
#
_entry.id   AF-A0A6G1K3I5-F1
#
_cell.length_a   1.000
_cell.length_b   1.000
_cell.length_c   1.000
_cell.angle_alpha   90.00
_cell.angle_beta   90.00
_cell.angle_gamma   90.00
#
_symmetry.space_group_name_H-M   'P 1'
#
loop_
_entity.id
_entity.type
_entity.pdbx_description
1 polymer ?
#
loop_
_entity_poly.entity_id
_entity_poly.type
_entity_poly.pdbx_seq_one_letter_code
_entity_poly.pdbx_strand_id
1 'polypeptide(L)'
;MIQPGLERISLLLKDINFPWKAIHVAGTNGKGSICATASHLLTRRNIRNGRFTSPHVVDRWDCIAINGKTVDEKSFRRVEAHFSQLNKRENIEASEFELLTAAAFQLFNDENVKVGVVEVGMGGKLDATNILNNQVVSVISKIARDHENFLGTSVEQIALHKAGILRPNVPYVINPINEWNVHNVIAEYAREIGAGPLVHGDTKSLMKHLFASVHWRKFAYDFQAFQRDNAVLAYLAVVEAMKSMKLDTKKVREMLPGIRNTVYPGRFHHLNVRSVFGNTNNIILTDGAHNVDAATALDQYVARKIRKPANVSRDVYISTNLRVTWVIAMTDGKDAFNYLGTLLKPGDNIITTTFGPVDGMPWVKPMNAEDLLQVAKKACPGIVGFSMPTAGVFRALCAAKYMTSKAKSIVVTGSLYLVGDLLREKVEFTKEPNEEMMRSMEMTERHRVNSFLSEKLDELENVAPKTNPPPNSNENADLDLKLEIDSLERELDLLERGEISTSEARVEEGDEVLRHNFMDELEHTLSGSDHPSLNQRFFNEFEDIRKQLQKLPRAQSVTWSGLPPNSTALHDPLDSIGRHSTLQDPIGRPLEEPKVPKHYSASSPDESPFSRRGRDFKVFRPNTSGLEPVQEQDSISVVANNMLPISSLIRPHYANYSPGEKMVDRINGKTFPVQPQPLRRLKNIDR
;
A
#
# COMPACT_ATOMS: atom_id res chain seq x y z
N MET A 1 -23.11 1.09 17.42
CA MET A 1 -23.31 2.02 16.27
C MET A 1 -22.27 3.12 16.41
N ILE A 2 -21.48 3.42 15.38
CA ILE A 2 -20.47 4.50 15.45
C ILE A 2 -21.20 5.84 15.41
N GLN A 3 -21.02 6.67 16.43
CA GLN A 3 -21.58 8.03 16.49
C GLN A 3 -20.44 9.05 16.33
N PRO A 4 -20.36 9.78 15.20
CA PRO A 4 -19.37 10.84 15.04
C PRO A 4 -19.52 11.95 16.09
N GLY A 5 -18.41 12.50 16.58
CA GLY A 5 -18.38 13.54 17.61
C GLY A 5 -16.99 13.71 18.21
N LEU A 6 -16.72 14.86 18.83
CA LEU A 6 -15.44 15.13 19.52
C LEU A 6 -15.59 15.20 21.04
N GLU A 7 -16.82 15.16 21.54
CA GLU A 7 -17.16 15.39 22.94
C GLU A 7 -16.56 14.29 23.84
N ARG A 8 -16.72 13.02 23.45
CA ARG A 8 -16.24 11.87 24.23
C ARG A 8 -14.72 11.79 24.28
N ILE A 9 -14.05 11.96 23.13
CA ILE A 9 -12.58 12.01 23.11
C ILE A 9 -12.02 13.20 23.90
N SER A 10 -12.73 14.35 23.88
CA SER A 10 -12.36 15.51 24.71
C SER A 10 -12.45 15.21 26.20
N LEU A 11 -13.44 14.41 26.63
CA LEU A 11 -13.56 13.97 28.03
C LEU A 11 -12.44 13.00 28.41
N LEU A 12 -12.08 12.06 27.52
CA LEU A 12 -10.97 11.13 27.77
C LEU A 12 -9.61 11.84 27.91
N LEU A 13 -9.40 12.91 27.14
CA LEU A 13 -8.11 13.60 27.03
C LEU A 13 -8.10 14.97 27.74
N LYS A 14 -9.08 15.26 28.60
CA LYS A 14 -9.32 16.59 29.20
C LYS A 14 -8.07 17.22 29.84
N ASP A 15 -7.26 16.41 30.53
CA ASP A 15 -6.08 16.86 31.27
C ASP A 15 -4.75 16.45 30.60
N ILE A 16 -4.80 16.05 29.32
CA ILE A 16 -3.65 15.57 28.57
C ILE A 16 -3.20 16.65 27.57
N ASN A 17 -1.98 17.14 27.78
CA ASN A 17 -1.31 18.02 26.82
C ASN A 17 -0.55 17.21 25.76
N PHE A 18 -0.39 17.78 24.57
CA PHE A 18 0.37 17.18 23.47
C PHE A 18 1.65 18.00 23.20
N PRO A 19 2.77 17.74 23.92
CA PRO A 19 4.02 18.51 23.80
C PRO A 19 4.78 18.28 22.47
N TRP A 20 4.35 17.30 21.68
CA TRP A 20 4.86 16.99 20.36
C TRP A 20 4.15 17.80 19.28
N LYS A 21 4.64 17.71 18.04
CA LYS A 21 4.05 18.35 16.86
C LYS A 21 3.31 17.33 16.01
N ALA A 22 2.14 17.67 15.48
CA ALA A 22 1.35 16.71 14.71
C ALA A 22 1.44 16.93 13.19
N ILE A 23 1.77 15.87 12.46
CA ILE A 23 1.45 15.70 11.03
C ILE A 23 0.12 14.94 10.98
N HIS A 24 -0.94 15.59 10.52
CA HIS A 24 -2.27 14.98 10.52
C HIS A 24 -2.72 14.62 9.10
N VAL A 25 -3.06 13.36 8.85
CA VAL A 25 -3.26 12.81 7.50
C VAL A 25 -4.67 12.27 7.34
N ALA A 26 -5.46 12.92 6.47
CA ALA A 26 -6.77 12.45 6.04
C ALA A 26 -6.75 12.00 4.56
N GLY A 27 -7.88 11.44 4.13
CA GLY A 27 -8.06 10.94 2.76
C GLY A 27 -8.79 9.61 2.70
N THR A 28 -8.92 9.07 1.50
CA THR A 28 -9.56 7.78 1.26
C THR A 28 -8.49 6.71 1.17
N ASN A 29 -7.61 6.83 0.17
CA ASN A 29 -6.53 5.89 -0.07
C ASN A 29 -5.15 6.55 0.14
N GLY A 30 -4.19 5.77 0.64
CA GLY A 30 -2.78 6.19 0.78
C GLY A 30 -2.39 6.80 2.13
N LYS A 31 -3.35 7.06 3.03
CA LYS A 31 -3.11 7.60 4.38
C LYS A 31 -2.02 6.85 5.15
N GLY A 32 -2.21 5.56 5.41
CA GLY A 32 -1.21 4.71 6.07
C GLY A 32 0.16 4.72 5.40
N SER A 33 0.24 4.69 4.05
CA SER A 33 1.53 4.75 3.33
C SER A 33 2.23 6.10 3.49
N ILE A 34 1.48 7.21 3.51
CA ILE A 34 2.01 8.54 3.80
C ILE A 34 2.54 8.60 5.23
N CYS A 35 1.75 8.12 6.20
CA CYS A 35 2.15 8.11 7.61
C CYS A 35 3.41 7.28 7.83
N ALA A 36 3.49 6.12 7.20
CA ALA A 36 4.64 5.24 7.33
C ALA A 36 5.89 5.80 6.63
N THR A 37 5.73 6.43 5.46
CA THR A 37 6.81 7.15 4.79
C THR A 37 7.31 8.33 5.64
N ALA A 38 6.42 9.13 6.21
CA ALA A 38 6.78 10.24 7.07
C ALA A 38 7.52 9.77 8.34
N SER A 39 7.02 8.72 9.00
CA SER A 39 7.67 8.11 10.15
C SER A 39 9.07 7.56 9.82
N HIS A 40 9.23 6.93 8.65
CA HIS A 40 10.54 6.47 8.17
C HIS A 40 11.52 7.64 7.97
N LEU A 41 11.08 8.70 7.29
CA LEU A 41 11.92 9.88 7.04
C LEU A 41 12.33 10.57 8.35
N LEU A 42 11.40 10.72 9.31
CA LEU A 42 11.68 11.28 10.63
C LEU A 42 12.68 10.41 11.42
N THR A 43 12.46 9.10 11.43
CA THR A 43 13.35 8.12 12.09
C THR A 43 14.77 8.21 11.52
N ARG A 44 14.91 8.26 10.20
CA ARG A 44 16.20 8.39 9.51
C ARG A 44 16.88 9.75 9.73
N ARG A 45 16.11 10.78 10.09
CA ARG A 45 16.62 12.09 10.52
C ARG A 45 16.87 12.15 12.04
N ASN A 46 16.79 11.01 12.74
CA ASN A 46 16.96 10.90 14.20
C ASN A 46 15.97 11.78 14.99
N ILE A 47 14.79 12.03 14.43
CA ILE A 47 13.71 12.74 15.12
C ILE A 47 12.81 11.68 15.75
N ARG A 48 12.71 11.71 17.09
CA ARG A 48 11.85 10.79 17.83
C ARG A 48 10.40 11.01 17.41
N ASN A 49 9.79 10.02 16.79
CA ASN A 49 8.46 10.13 16.22
C ASN A 49 7.55 8.99 16.67
N GLY A 50 6.27 9.32 16.80
CA GLY A 50 5.20 8.35 16.98
C GLY A 50 4.35 8.30 15.71
N ARG A 51 3.93 7.12 15.30
CA ARG A 51 3.02 6.90 14.18
C ARG A 51 1.76 6.23 14.69
N PHE A 52 0.60 6.81 14.39
CA PHE A 52 -0.71 6.24 14.67
C PHE A 52 -1.43 6.00 13.34
N THR A 53 -1.77 4.74 13.04
CA THR A 53 -2.45 4.29 11.81
C THR A 53 -3.61 3.36 12.11
N SER A 54 -4.59 3.29 11.22
CA SER A 54 -5.75 2.40 11.39
C SER A 54 -6.32 1.92 10.03
N PRO A 55 -7.05 0.79 10.00
CA PRO A 55 -7.23 -0.19 11.09
C PRO A 55 -5.93 -0.97 11.38
N HIS A 56 -5.92 -1.78 12.44
CA HIS A 56 -4.84 -2.73 12.66
C HIS A 56 -4.84 -3.85 11.62
N VAL A 57 -3.68 -4.48 11.42
CA VAL A 57 -3.56 -5.65 10.54
C VAL A 57 -3.60 -6.93 11.38
N VAL A 58 -2.66 -7.10 12.32
CA VAL A 58 -2.58 -8.31 13.17
C VAL A 58 -3.21 -8.02 14.53
N ASP A 59 -2.69 -7.02 15.23
CA ASP A 59 -3.06 -6.70 16.61
C ASP A 59 -3.35 -5.21 16.79
N ARG A 60 -4.20 -4.84 17.75
CA ARG A 60 -4.57 -3.42 18.02
C ARG A 60 -3.36 -2.51 18.24
N TRP A 61 -2.29 -3.01 18.87
CA TRP A 61 -1.07 -2.24 19.11
C TRP A 61 -0.25 -2.00 17.82
N ASP A 62 -0.47 -2.74 16.73
CA ASP A 62 0.15 -2.47 15.41
C ASP A 62 -0.19 -1.09 14.86
N CYS A 63 -1.31 -0.52 15.33
CA CYS A 63 -1.71 0.84 15.02
C CYS A 63 -0.69 1.87 15.50
N ILE A 64 0.13 1.56 16.51
CA ILE A 64 0.98 2.52 17.20
C ILE A 64 2.44 2.08 17.10
N ALA A 65 3.27 2.95 16.52
CA ALA A 65 4.71 2.70 16.40
C ALA A 65 5.53 3.90 16.88
N ILE A 66 6.66 3.63 17.54
CA ILE A 66 7.64 4.63 17.96
C ILE A 66 8.93 4.38 17.17
N ASN A 67 9.41 5.40 16.45
CA ASN A 67 10.57 5.30 15.56
C ASN A 67 10.49 4.11 14.58
N GLY A 68 9.30 3.87 14.04
CA GLY A 68 9.03 2.78 13.10
C GLY A 68 8.90 1.39 13.71
N LYS A 69 9.01 1.23 15.04
CA LYS A 69 8.79 -0.04 15.74
C LYS A 69 7.44 -0.04 16.46
N THR A 70 6.64 -1.07 16.26
CA THR A 70 5.38 -1.26 16.99
C THR A 70 5.62 -1.24 18.50
N VAL A 71 4.69 -0.62 19.25
CA VAL A 71 4.75 -0.62 20.73
C VAL A 71 4.56 -2.03 21.27
N ASP A 72 5.13 -2.31 22.44
CA ASP A 72 4.94 -3.62 23.07
C ASP A 72 3.52 -3.76 23.64
N GLU A 73 3.00 -4.99 23.60
CA GLU A 73 1.66 -5.33 24.05
C GLU A 73 1.39 -4.92 25.51
N LYS A 74 2.38 -5.08 26.41
CA LYS A 74 2.18 -4.79 27.84
C LYS A 74 1.98 -3.30 28.07
N SER A 75 2.82 -2.46 27.44
CA SER A 75 2.68 -1.00 27.50
C SER A 75 1.36 -0.54 26.90
N PHE A 76 0.97 -1.11 25.75
CA PHE A 76 -0.31 -0.81 25.13
C PHE A 76 -1.49 -1.17 26.05
N ARG A 77 -1.57 -2.41 26.53
CA ARG A 77 -2.66 -2.88 27.39
C ARG A 77 -2.76 -2.10 28.69
N ARG A 78 -1.63 -1.69 29.29
CA ARG A 78 -1.60 -0.84 30.48
C ARG A 78 -2.32 0.49 30.24
N VAL A 79 -1.98 1.17 29.14
CA VAL A 79 -2.56 2.48 28.80
C VAL A 79 -4.02 2.33 28.36
N GLU A 80 -4.33 1.31 27.57
CA GLU A 80 -5.69 1.00 27.14
C GLU A 80 -6.60 0.68 28.33
N ALA A 81 -6.12 -0.09 29.31
CA ALA A 81 -6.86 -0.40 30.53
C ALA A 81 -7.17 0.87 31.34
N HIS A 82 -6.23 1.81 31.40
CA HIS A 82 -6.44 3.11 32.06
C HIS A 82 -7.62 3.87 31.43
N PHE A 83 -7.62 4.05 30.10
CA PHE A 83 -8.71 4.76 29.42
C PHE A 83 -10.03 3.97 29.43
N SER A 84 -9.97 2.63 29.39
CA SER A 84 -11.16 1.78 29.50
C SER A 84 -11.82 1.90 30.88
N GLN A 85 -11.02 1.98 31.95
CA GLN A 85 -11.51 2.22 33.30
C GLN A 85 -12.08 3.63 33.46
N LEU A 86 -11.40 4.64 32.91
CA LEU A 86 -11.88 6.03 32.89
C LEU A 86 -13.23 6.13 32.17
N ASN A 87 -13.34 5.52 30.99
CA ASN A 87 -14.56 5.49 30.19
C ASN A 87 -15.75 4.91 30.98
N LYS A 88 -15.52 3.82 31.73
CA LYS A 88 -16.54 3.19 32.58
C LYS A 88 -16.87 4.03 33.81
N ARG A 89 -15.87 4.57 34.50
CA ARG A 89 -16.05 5.35 35.73
C ARG A 89 -16.83 6.63 35.50
N GLU A 90 -16.54 7.32 34.39
CA GLU A 90 -17.15 8.60 34.05
C GLU A 90 -18.35 8.46 33.11
N ASN A 91 -18.75 7.23 32.75
CA ASN A 91 -19.84 6.92 31.82
C ASN A 91 -19.76 7.72 30.50
N ILE A 92 -18.57 7.76 29.89
CA ILE A 92 -18.32 8.56 28.67
C ILE A 92 -18.90 7.87 27.43
N GLU A 93 -19.07 6.55 27.45
CA GLU A 93 -19.54 5.74 26.32
C GLU A 93 -18.65 5.89 25.06
N ALA A 94 -17.34 6.08 25.27
CA ALA A 94 -16.37 6.20 24.19
C ALA A 94 -16.29 4.91 23.37
N SER A 95 -16.19 5.09 22.05
CA SER A 95 -15.96 4.04 21.08
C SER A 95 -14.55 3.46 21.17
N GLU A 96 -14.36 2.26 20.64
CA GLU A 96 -13.05 1.59 20.59
C GLU A 96 -11.99 2.42 19.85
N PHE A 97 -12.39 3.18 18.82
CA PHE A 97 -11.46 4.06 18.11
C PHE A 97 -11.05 5.29 18.94
N GLU A 98 -11.96 5.85 19.75
CA GLU A 98 -11.63 6.94 20.68
C GLU A 98 -10.69 6.46 21.79
N LEU A 99 -10.93 5.26 22.35
CA LEU A 99 -10.03 4.63 23.32
C LEU A 99 -8.64 4.36 22.73
N LEU A 100 -8.58 3.83 21.51
CA LEU A 100 -7.32 3.59 20.80
C LEU A 100 -6.57 4.89 20.51
N THR A 101 -7.28 5.96 20.12
CA THR A 101 -6.70 7.29 19.87
C THR A 101 -6.12 7.87 21.16
N ALA A 102 -6.85 7.77 22.28
CA ALA A 102 -6.37 8.24 23.57
C ALA A 102 -5.13 7.46 24.02
N ALA A 103 -5.13 6.13 23.84
CA ALA A 103 -3.98 5.29 24.15
C ALA A 103 -2.75 5.65 23.29
N ALA A 104 -2.92 5.90 22.00
CA ALA A 104 -1.84 6.32 21.11
C ALA A 104 -1.21 7.65 21.55
N PHE A 105 -2.02 8.65 21.88
CA PHE A 105 -1.51 9.96 22.30
C PHE A 105 -0.83 9.92 23.67
N GLN A 106 -1.35 9.13 24.61
CA GLN A 106 -0.69 8.90 25.88
C GLN A 106 0.65 8.18 25.69
N LEU A 107 0.72 7.15 24.84
CA LEU A 107 1.99 6.48 24.54
C LEU A 107 2.99 7.41 23.87
N PHE A 108 2.55 8.34 23.01
CA PHE A 108 3.44 9.36 22.44
C PHE A 108 4.03 10.28 23.53
N ASN A 109 3.25 10.60 24.56
CA ASN A 109 3.70 11.39 25.69
C ASN A 109 4.68 10.60 26.56
N ASP A 110 4.32 9.38 26.96
CA ASP A 110 5.17 8.47 27.75
C ASP A 110 6.54 8.28 27.06
N GLU A 111 6.51 8.15 25.72
CA GLU A 111 7.69 7.95 24.89
C GLU A 111 8.38 9.24 24.45
N ASN A 112 8.01 10.40 24.99
CA ASN A 112 8.66 11.69 24.69
C ASN A 112 8.83 11.97 23.18
N VAL A 113 7.80 11.61 22.40
CA VAL A 113 7.75 11.87 20.96
C VAL A 113 7.96 13.36 20.68
N LYS A 114 8.63 13.68 19.57
CA LYS A 114 8.78 15.07 19.08
C LYS A 114 7.82 15.37 17.95
N VAL A 115 7.54 14.38 17.09
CA VAL A 115 6.59 14.48 15.99
C VAL A 115 5.66 13.28 15.99
N GLY A 116 4.36 13.51 16.17
CA GLY A 116 3.31 12.53 15.98
C GLY A 116 2.83 12.56 14.53
N VAL A 117 2.81 11.40 13.87
CA VAL A 117 2.27 11.22 12.52
C VAL A 117 0.96 10.46 12.66
N VAL A 118 -0.15 11.16 12.49
CA VAL A 118 -1.47 10.70 12.89
C VAL A 118 -2.36 10.53 11.66
N GLU A 119 -2.79 9.31 11.40
CA GLU A 119 -3.81 8.97 10.42
C GLU A 119 -5.20 9.15 11.00
N VAL A 120 -6.08 9.82 10.25
CA VAL A 120 -7.52 9.88 10.53
C VAL A 120 -8.15 8.50 10.29
N GLY A 121 -9.00 8.06 11.22
CA GLY A 121 -9.73 6.80 11.10
C GLY A 121 -10.80 6.84 10.01
N MET A 122 -11.81 7.70 10.18
CA MET A 122 -12.91 7.87 9.24
C MET A 122 -13.23 9.35 9.02
N GLY A 123 -13.25 9.77 7.76
CA GLY A 123 -13.63 11.13 7.43
C GLY A 123 -12.54 12.15 7.81
N GLY A 124 -12.71 12.88 8.90
CA GLY A 124 -11.84 14.00 9.30
C GLY A 124 -12.48 14.93 10.34
N LYS A 125 -13.49 15.70 9.95
CA LYS A 125 -14.13 16.75 10.78
C LYS A 125 -14.52 16.28 12.18
N LEU A 126 -15.15 15.12 12.28
CA LEU A 126 -15.64 14.51 13.52
C LEU A 126 -14.86 13.26 13.92
N ASP A 127 -13.66 13.08 13.36
CA ASP A 127 -12.81 11.95 13.73
C ASP A 127 -12.12 12.22 15.07
N ALA A 128 -11.95 11.19 15.90
CA ALA A 128 -11.33 11.33 17.22
C ALA A 128 -9.94 11.98 17.17
N THR A 129 -9.16 11.75 16.10
CA THR A 129 -7.84 12.36 15.94
C THR A 129 -7.91 13.87 15.67
N ASN A 130 -9.08 14.40 15.31
CA ASN A 130 -9.28 15.82 15.10
C ASN A 130 -9.36 16.63 16.40
N ILE A 131 -9.20 16.00 17.57
CA ILE A 131 -8.97 16.69 18.85
C ILE A 131 -7.62 17.43 18.90
N LEU A 132 -6.69 17.11 17.98
CA LEU A 132 -5.37 17.72 17.92
C LEU A 132 -5.43 19.24 17.70
N ASN A 133 -4.70 19.95 18.56
CA ASN A 133 -4.50 21.40 18.55
C ASN A 133 -3.02 21.81 18.35
N ASN A 134 -2.11 20.84 18.26
CA ASN A 134 -0.66 20.96 18.09
C ASN A 134 -0.20 20.62 16.66
N GLN A 135 -1.11 20.71 15.69
CA GLN A 135 -0.85 20.40 14.29
C GLN A 135 0.09 21.43 13.65
N VAL A 136 1.08 20.93 12.92
CA VAL A 136 2.03 21.76 12.16
C VAL A 136 1.86 21.64 10.65
N VAL A 137 1.17 20.58 10.20
CA VAL A 137 0.76 20.41 8.80
C VAL A 137 -0.41 19.42 8.71
N SER A 138 -1.38 19.72 7.86
CA SER A 138 -2.48 18.82 7.50
C SER A 138 -2.28 18.27 6.09
N VAL A 139 -2.50 16.97 5.88
CA VAL A 139 -2.29 16.30 4.59
C VAL A 139 -3.60 15.64 4.15
N ILE A 140 -4.07 15.97 2.95
CA ILE A 140 -5.21 15.33 2.30
C ILE A 140 -4.69 14.46 1.15
N SER A 141 -4.77 13.15 1.32
CA SER A 141 -4.38 12.16 0.30
C SER A 141 -5.45 12.00 -0.79
N LYS A 142 -5.45 10.90 -1.56
CA LYS A 142 -6.45 10.70 -2.62
C LYS A 142 -7.85 10.62 -1.99
N ILE A 143 -8.78 11.39 -2.53
CA ILE A 143 -10.21 11.31 -2.23
C ILE A 143 -10.88 10.41 -3.27
N ALA A 144 -11.65 9.44 -2.80
CA ALA A 144 -12.48 8.57 -3.61
C ALA A 144 -13.76 8.26 -2.81
N ARG A 145 -14.74 7.62 -3.45
CA ARG A 145 -15.95 7.18 -2.76
C ARG A 145 -15.61 6.05 -1.80
N ASP A 146 -15.90 6.29 -0.52
CA ASP A 146 -15.81 5.29 0.55
C ASP A 146 -16.61 5.79 1.75
N HIS A 147 -17.16 4.86 2.54
CA HIS A 147 -17.96 5.17 3.74
C HIS A 147 -19.13 6.14 3.47
N GLU A 148 -19.85 5.97 2.35
CA GLU A 148 -20.89 6.89 1.89
C GLU A 148 -22.03 7.06 2.92
N ASN A 149 -22.33 6.02 3.69
CA ASN A 149 -23.32 6.05 4.79
C ASN A 149 -23.00 7.10 5.87
N PHE A 150 -21.74 7.49 6.04
CA PHE A 150 -21.30 8.45 7.06
C PHE A 150 -20.83 9.78 6.47
N LEU A 151 -20.25 9.76 5.28
CA LEU A 151 -19.53 10.90 4.70
C LEU A 151 -20.31 11.62 3.59
N GLY A 152 -21.43 11.05 3.14
CA GLY A 152 -22.20 11.51 1.99
C GLY A 152 -21.91 10.70 0.73
N THR A 153 -22.76 10.87 -0.28
CA THR A 153 -22.75 10.10 -1.53
C THR A 153 -21.96 10.78 -2.66
N SER A 154 -21.49 12.02 -2.42
CA SER A 154 -20.70 12.79 -3.38
C SER A 154 -19.24 12.91 -2.94
N VAL A 155 -18.33 12.99 -3.92
CA VAL A 155 -16.89 13.14 -3.66
C VAL A 155 -16.60 14.48 -2.98
N GLU A 156 -17.38 15.52 -3.28
CA GLU A 156 -17.35 16.84 -2.64
C GLU A 156 -17.72 16.78 -1.15
N GLN A 157 -18.79 16.04 -0.80
CA GLN A 157 -19.18 15.86 0.61
C GLN A 157 -18.09 15.13 1.39
N ILE A 158 -17.54 14.06 0.80
CA ILE A 158 -16.42 13.30 1.35
C ILE A 158 -15.18 14.20 1.51
N ALA A 159 -14.88 15.04 0.51
CA ALA A 159 -13.78 15.98 0.53
C ALA A 159 -13.95 17.04 1.63
N LEU A 160 -15.14 17.62 1.79
CA LEU A 160 -15.43 18.60 2.84
C LEU A 160 -15.26 17.99 4.24
N HIS A 161 -15.76 16.78 4.46
CA HIS A 161 -15.57 16.10 5.74
C HIS A 161 -14.08 15.84 6.03
N LYS A 162 -13.29 15.48 5.01
CA LYS A 162 -11.84 15.28 5.14
C LYS A 162 -11.09 16.60 5.32
N ALA A 163 -11.54 17.69 4.70
CA ALA A 163 -10.99 19.02 4.85
C ALA A 163 -11.13 19.55 6.29
N GLY A 164 -12.07 19.02 7.07
CA GLY A 164 -12.27 19.38 8.49
C GLY A 164 -11.07 19.16 9.42
N ILE A 165 -9.99 18.53 8.95
CA ILE A 165 -8.71 18.45 9.68
C ILE A 165 -7.77 19.64 9.45
N LEU A 166 -8.11 20.56 8.53
CA LEU A 166 -7.35 21.79 8.36
C LEU A 166 -7.50 22.68 9.61
N ARG A 167 -6.53 23.58 9.80
CA ARG A 167 -6.49 24.50 10.93
C ARG A 167 -6.10 25.91 10.49
N PRO A 168 -6.61 26.94 11.20
CA PRO A 168 -6.20 28.32 10.96
C PRO A 168 -4.68 28.47 11.04
N ASN A 169 -4.09 29.18 10.08
CA ASN A 169 -2.64 29.45 9.99
C ASN A 169 -1.71 28.21 9.89
N VAL A 170 -2.25 26.99 9.79
CA VAL A 170 -1.45 25.76 9.62
C VAL A 170 -1.39 25.41 8.13
N PRO A 171 -0.19 25.18 7.56
CA PRO A 171 -0.07 24.80 6.14
C PRO A 171 -0.73 23.46 5.88
N TYR A 172 -1.19 23.27 4.64
CA TYR A 172 -1.80 22.01 4.23
C TYR A 172 -1.27 21.53 2.88
N VAL A 173 -1.33 20.22 2.66
CA VAL A 173 -0.88 19.56 1.42
C VAL A 173 -2.05 18.74 0.88
N ILE A 174 -2.32 18.84 -0.43
CA ILE A 174 -3.36 18.04 -1.09
C ILE A 174 -2.72 17.20 -2.19
N ASN A 175 -3.15 15.95 -2.35
CA ASN A 175 -2.74 15.14 -3.49
C ASN A 175 -3.17 15.82 -4.81
N PRO A 176 -2.23 16.19 -5.71
CA PRO A 176 -2.56 16.88 -6.95
C PRO A 176 -3.45 16.06 -7.89
N ILE A 177 -3.46 14.73 -7.78
CA ILE A 177 -4.28 13.85 -8.63
C ILE A 177 -5.77 13.88 -8.29
N ASN A 178 -6.18 14.54 -7.21
CA ASN A 178 -7.59 14.75 -6.92
C ASN A 178 -8.26 15.56 -8.03
N GLU A 179 -9.55 15.31 -8.24
CA GLU A 179 -10.36 16.01 -9.23
C GLU A 179 -10.51 17.50 -8.87
N TRP A 180 -10.78 18.34 -9.89
CA TRP A 180 -10.83 19.81 -9.71
C TRP A 180 -11.90 20.25 -8.70
N ASN A 181 -13.05 19.57 -8.65
CA ASN A 181 -14.14 19.81 -7.69
C ASN A 181 -13.68 19.53 -6.26
N VAL A 182 -12.90 18.48 -6.02
CA VAL A 182 -12.28 18.19 -4.72
C VAL A 182 -11.33 19.30 -4.30
N HIS A 183 -10.45 19.74 -5.21
CA HIS A 183 -9.55 20.87 -4.93
C HIS A 183 -10.32 22.14 -4.60
N ASN A 184 -11.39 22.44 -5.35
CA ASN A 184 -12.22 23.62 -5.13
C ASN A 184 -12.88 23.62 -3.74
N VAL A 185 -13.49 22.50 -3.35
CA VAL A 185 -14.15 22.35 -2.04
C VAL A 185 -13.15 22.52 -0.89
N ILE A 186 -11.97 21.90 -0.99
CA ILE A 186 -10.94 22.04 0.05
C ILE A 186 -10.40 23.47 0.09
N ALA A 187 -10.19 24.12 -1.06
CA ALA A 187 -9.71 25.49 -1.13
C ALA A 187 -10.72 26.51 -0.56
N GLU A 188 -12.02 26.31 -0.83
CA GLU A 188 -13.08 27.11 -0.24
C GLU A 188 -13.13 26.97 1.28
N TYR A 189 -13.11 25.74 1.79
CA TYR A 189 -13.06 25.49 3.23
C TYR A 189 -11.79 26.06 3.88
N ALA A 190 -10.63 25.91 3.23
CA ALA A 190 -9.37 26.47 3.68
C ALA A 190 -9.45 28.00 3.81
N ARG A 191 -10.09 28.68 2.85
CA ARG A 191 -10.33 30.13 2.89
C ARG A 191 -11.31 30.52 4.01
N GLU A 192 -12.39 29.76 4.20
CA GLU A 192 -13.38 29.98 5.24
C GLU A 192 -12.76 29.98 6.64
N ILE A 193 -11.92 28.99 6.95
CA ILE A 193 -11.31 28.86 8.27
C ILE A 193 -10.01 29.66 8.45
N GLY A 194 -9.53 30.33 7.40
CA GLY A 194 -8.23 31.02 7.41
C GLY A 194 -7.04 30.06 7.57
N ALA A 195 -7.06 28.92 6.86
CA ALA A 195 -5.97 27.95 6.88
C ALA A 195 -4.65 28.57 6.39
N GLY A 196 -3.52 27.96 6.78
CA GLY A 196 -2.21 28.37 6.28
C GLY A 196 -2.03 28.09 4.78
N PRO A 197 -0.85 28.38 4.21
CA PRO A 197 -0.64 28.25 2.78
C PRO A 197 -0.74 26.79 2.32
N LEU A 198 -1.32 26.60 1.11
CA LEU A 198 -1.24 25.33 0.38
C LEU A 198 0.22 25.09 -0.05
N VAL A 199 0.77 23.95 0.36
CA VAL A 199 2.10 23.50 -0.05
C VAL A 199 1.96 22.65 -1.32
N HIS A 200 2.42 23.21 -2.43
CA HIS A 200 2.32 22.60 -3.75
C HIS A 200 3.39 21.52 -3.98
N GLY A 201 2.98 20.37 -4.52
CA GLY A 201 3.85 19.24 -4.85
C GLY A 201 4.61 19.35 -6.18
N ASP A 202 4.33 20.38 -6.96
CA ASP A 202 4.77 20.58 -8.36
C ASP A 202 5.57 21.87 -8.57
N THR A 203 6.12 22.45 -7.50
CA THR A 203 6.90 23.69 -7.60
C THR A 203 8.20 23.51 -8.38
N LYS A 204 8.67 24.58 -9.05
CA LYS A 204 10.00 24.62 -9.69
C LYS A 204 11.14 24.23 -8.73
N SER A 205 11.00 24.56 -7.45
CA SER A 205 11.94 24.16 -6.40
C SER A 205 12.00 22.64 -6.23
N LEU A 206 10.85 21.97 -6.12
CA LEU A 206 10.79 20.51 -6.03
C LEU A 206 11.33 19.84 -7.29
N MET A 207 11.03 20.38 -8.47
CA MET A 207 11.58 19.87 -9.74
C MET A 207 13.11 19.85 -9.71
N LYS A 208 13.74 20.95 -9.26
CA LYS A 208 15.19 21.08 -9.18
C LYS A 208 15.81 20.26 -8.04
N HIS A 209 15.17 20.20 -6.88
CA HIS A 209 15.81 19.69 -5.66
C HIS A 209 15.39 18.27 -5.27
N LEU A 210 14.15 17.87 -5.53
CA LEU A 210 13.65 16.53 -5.24
C LEU A 210 13.67 15.68 -6.51
N PHE A 211 12.88 16.03 -7.51
CA PHE A 211 12.61 15.17 -8.67
C PHE A 211 13.83 14.94 -9.56
N ALA A 212 14.70 15.94 -9.74
CA ALA A 212 15.98 15.80 -10.44
C ALA A 212 17.05 15.03 -9.64
N SER A 213 16.83 14.76 -8.34
CA SER A 213 17.85 14.12 -7.51
C SER A 213 18.05 12.65 -7.86
N VAL A 214 19.29 12.16 -7.69
CA VAL A 214 19.60 10.72 -7.80
C VAL A 214 18.79 9.91 -6.79
N HIS A 215 18.56 10.44 -5.60
CA HIS A 215 17.77 9.78 -4.55
C HIS A 215 16.31 9.58 -4.97
N TRP A 216 15.68 10.58 -5.58
CA TRP A 216 14.32 10.43 -6.09
C TRP A 216 14.25 9.43 -7.23
N ARG A 217 15.16 9.50 -8.23
CA ARG A 217 15.19 8.53 -9.34
C ARG A 217 15.38 7.10 -8.82
N LYS A 218 16.33 6.92 -7.89
CA LYS A 218 16.55 5.65 -7.20
C LYS A 218 15.31 5.22 -6.45
N PHE A 219 14.59 6.10 -5.76
CA PHE A 219 13.33 5.73 -5.10
C PHE A 219 12.26 5.35 -6.12
N ALA A 220 11.89 6.27 -7.01
CA ALA A 220 10.72 6.25 -7.89
C ALA A 220 10.69 5.11 -8.93
N TYR A 221 11.84 4.52 -9.29
CA TYR A 221 11.93 3.54 -10.37
C TYR A 221 10.98 2.32 -10.21
N ASP A 222 10.86 1.77 -9.00
CA ASP A 222 10.06 0.57 -8.76
C ASP A 222 8.61 0.85 -8.34
N PHE A 223 8.32 2.08 -7.93
CA PHE A 223 7.04 2.47 -7.35
C PHE A 223 6.02 2.89 -8.42
N GLN A 224 4.76 2.57 -8.19
CA GLN A 224 3.65 3.05 -9.03
C GLN A 224 3.42 4.56 -8.84
N ALA A 225 2.65 5.18 -9.74
CA ALA A 225 2.35 6.61 -9.68
C ALA A 225 1.82 7.06 -8.30
N PHE A 226 0.74 6.45 -7.80
CA PHE A 226 0.17 6.84 -6.51
C PHE A 226 1.13 6.64 -5.33
N GLN A 227 2.03 5.65 -5.37
CA GLN A 227 3.02 5.44 -4.31
C GLN A 227 4.07 6.57 -4.32
N ARG A 228 4.44 7.04 -5.53
CA ARG A 228 5.31 8.21 -5.68
C ARG A 228 4.61 9.46 -5.16
N ASP A 229 3.33 9.66 -5.48
CA ASP A 229 2.56 10.80 -4.99
C ASP A 229 2.45 10.80 -3.45
N ASN A 230 2.12 9.66 -2.85
CA ASN A 230 2.11 9.49 -1.40
C ASN A 230 3.47 9.82 -0.75
N ALA A 231 4.57 9.43 -1.40
CA ALA A 231 5.91 9.76 -0.91
C ALA A 231 6.23 11.27 -1.01
N VAL A 232 5.75 11.97 -2.05
CA VAL A 232 5.87 13.43 -2.14
C VAL A 232 5.07 14.10 -1.01
N LEU A 233 3.83 13.67 -0.76
CA LEU A 233 3.02 14.21 0.34
C LEU A 233 3.69 14.04 1.69
N ALA A 234 4.21 12.84 1.96
CA ALA A 234 4.96 12.56 3.18
C ALA A 234 6.25 13.40 3.29
N TYR A 235 6.99 13.53 2.20
CA TYR A 235 8.19 14.38 2.15
C TYR A 235 7.87 15.84 2.50
N LEU A 236 6.83 16.41 1.91
CA LEU A 236 6.41 17.78 2.18
C LEU A 236 5.97 17.96 3.63
N ALA A 237 5.17 17.03 4.15
CA ALA A 237 4.73 17.06 5.53
C ALA A 237 5.92 17.03 6.53
N VAL A 238 6.92 16.18 6.26
CA VAL A 238 8.13 16.11 7.09
C VAL A 238 8.95 17.39 6.98
N VAL A 239 9.07 17.98 5.78
CA VAL A 239 9.76 19.26 5.58
C VAL A 239 9.08 20.37 6.38
N GLU A 240 7.75 20.48 6.37
CA GLU A 240 7.02 21.47 7.17
C GLU A 240 7.14 21.22 8.68
N ALA A 241 7.04 19.97 9.11
CA ALA A 241 7.26 19.62 10.52
C ALA A 241 8.67 20.02 10.98
N MET A 242 9.70 19.73 10.20
CA MET A 242 11.09 20.09 10.51
C MET A 242 11.32 21.61 10.48
N LYS A 243 10.73 22.34 9.53
CA LYS A 243 10.79 23.82 9.48
C LYS A 243 10.19 24.43 10.74
N SER A 244 9.04 23.93 11.19
CA SER A 244 8.41 24.41 12.42
C SER A 244 9.33 24.22 13.64
N MET A 245 10.18 23.19 13.63
CA MET A 245 11.19 22.91 14.66
C MET A 245 12.52 23.63 14.44
N LYS A 246 12.63 24.49 13.41
CA LYS A 246 13.86 25.18 13.01
C LYS A 246 15.03 24.22 12.68
N LEU A 247 14.71 23.06 12.10
CA LEU A 247 15.69 22.04 11.71
C LEU A 247 16.04 22.10 10.21
N ASP A 248 17.25 21.65 9.85
CA ASP A 248 17.69 21.57 8.44
C ASP A 248 16.99 20.45 7.66
N THR A 249 16.39 20.82 6.53
CA THR A 249 15.58 19.96 5.67
C THR A 249 16.33 19.44 4.44
N LYS A 250 17.55 19.93 4.15
CA LYS A 250 18.28 19.61 2.91
C LYS A 250 18.52 18.12 2.69
N LYS A 251 18.73 17.38 3.78
CA LYS A 251 19.03 15.93 3.76
C LYS A 251 17.80 15.02 3.77
N VAL A 252 16.58 15.54 3.87
CA VAL A 252 15.37 14.68 3.95
C VAL A 252 15.24 13.80 2.69
N ARG A 253 15.52 14.34 1.50
CA ARG A 253 15.45 13.61 0.23
C ARG A 253 16.40 12.42 0.15
N GLU A 254 17.52 12.46 0.87
CA GLU A 254 18.53 11.41 0.87
C GLU A 254 18.02 10.15 1.57
N MET A 255 16.98 10.28 2.40
CA MET A 255 16.40 9.17 3.19
C MET A 255 15.32 8.39 2.42
N LEU A 256 14.82 8.94 1.30
CA LEU A 256 13.77 8.32 0.47
C LEU A 256 14.14 6.92 -0.05
N PRO A 257 15.36 6.66 -0.57
CA PRO A 257 15.71 5.32 -1.05
C PRO A 257 15.58 4.23 0.02
N GLY A 258 15.74 4.58 1.30
CA GLY A 258 15.62 3.63 2.41
C GLY A 258 14.21 3.07 2.59
N ILE A 259 13.17 3.69 2.00
CA ILE A 259 11.77 3.23 2.08
C ILE A 259 11.59 1.90 1.35
N ARG A 260 12.43 1.60 0.34
CA ARG A 260 12.37 0.36 -0.43
C ARG A 260 12.52 -0.89 0.42
N ASN A 261 13.21 -0.78 1.54
CA ASN A 261 13.45 -1.89 2.46
C ASN A 261 12.36 -2.00 3.53
N THR A 262 11.38 -1.10 3.52
CA THR A 262 10.28 -1.11 4.48
C THR A 262 9.15 -1.97 3.95
N VAL A 263 8.83 -3.03 4.69
CA VAL A 263 7.67 -3.89 4.42
C VAL A 263 6.45 -3.32 5.14
N TYR A 264 5.35 -3.20 4.40
CA TYR A 264 4.06 -2.77 4.95
C TYR A 264 3.08 -3.92 4.88
N PRO A 265 2.73 -4.55 6.03
CA PRO A 265 1.76 -5.64 6.06
C PRO A 265 0.47 -5.28 5.31
N GLY A 266 0.08 -6.11 4.34
CA GLY A 266 -1.12 -5.91 3.52
C GLY A 266 -1.08 -4.77 2.52
N ARG A 267 0.11 -4.26 2.14
CA ARG A 267 0.27 -3.27 1.04
C ARG A 267 1.34 -3.74 0.06
N PHE A 268 0.91 -4.37 -1.04
CA PHE A 268 1.78 -5.09 -2.00
C PHE A 268 2.82 -5.98 -1.31
N HIS A 269 2.40 -6.66 -0.25
CA HIS A 269 3.28 -7.40 0.63
C HIS A 269 3.48 -8.81 0.09
N HIS A 270 4.70 -9.05 -0.39
CA HIS A 270 5.17 -10.34 -0.88
C HIS A 270 5.51 -11.24 0.31
N LEU A 271 4.81 -12.37 0.42
CA LEU A 271 4.90 -13.26 1.57
C LEU A 271 5.25 -14.68 1.12
N ASN A 272 6.24 -15.29 1.76
CA ASN A 272 6.46 -16.73 1.64
C ASN A 272 5.61 -17.47 2.69
N VAL A 273 4.81 -18.46 2.27
CA VAL A 273 3.96 -19.27 3.15
C VAL A 273 4.40 -20.73 3.10
N ARG A 274 5.57 -21.01 3.72
CA ARG A 274 6.19 -22.36 3.74
C ARG A 274 5.27 -23.44 4.30
N SER A 275 4.40 -23.08 5.23
CA SER A 275 3.41 -24.00 5.81
C SER A 275 2.48 -24.63 4.76
N VAL A 276 2.20 -23.92 3.66
CA VAL A 276 1.30 -24.39 2.58
C VAL A 276 2.10 -24.85 1.36
N PHE A 277 3.14 -24.10 0.99
CA PHE A 277 3.88 -24.33 -0.27
C PHE A 277 5.21 -25.09 -0.09
N GLY A 278 5.56 -25.49 1.15
CA GLY A 278 6.83 -26.14 1.47
C GLY A 278 8.04 -25.21 1.30
N ASN A 279 9.23 -25.79 1.18
CA ASN A 279 10.51 -25.06 1.06
C ASN A 279 10.77 -24.47 -0.33
N THR A 280 9.74 -24.38 -1.17
CA THR A 280 9.83 -23.73 -2.48
C THR A 280 9.98 -22.21 -2.32
N ASN A 281 10.63 -21.55 -3.28
CA ASN A 281 10.73 -20.08 -3.32
C ASN A 281 9.40 -19.44 -3.83
N ASN A 282 8.28 -19.96 -3.33
CA ASN A 282 6.94 -19.57 -3.68
C ASN A 282 6.53 -18.37 -2.82
N ILE A 283 6.33 -17.24 -3.50
CA ILE A 283 5.97 -15.95 -2.91
C ILE A 283 4.58 -15.61 -3.42
N ILE A 284 3.64 -15.40 -2.51
CA ILE A 284 2.31 -14.90 -2.81
C ILE A 284 2.26 -13.39 -2.61
N LEU A 285 1.35 -12.71 -3.29
CA LEU A 285 1.08 -11.29 -3.07
C LEU A 285 -0.09 -11.11 -2.09
N THR A 286 0.04 -10.18 -1.13
CA THR A 286 -1.05 -9.81 -0.22
C THR A 286 -1.31 -8.30 -0.29
N ASP A 287 -2.57 -7.90 -0.42
CA ASP A 287 -2.97 -6.49 -0.43
C ASP A 287 -4.38 -6.29 0.13
N GLY A 288 -4.54 -5.33 1.04
CA GLY A 288 -5.83 -4.98 1.66
C GLY A 288 -6.69 -4.02 0.86
N ALA A 289 -6.60 -4.01 -0.48
CA ALA A 289 -7.51 -3.29 -1.36
C ALA A 289 -8.96 -3.75 -1.11
N HIS A 290 -9.87 -2.81 -0.91
CA HIS A 290 -11.27 -3.08 -0.49
C HIS A 290 -12.29 -2.09 -1.07
N ASN A 291 -11.87 -1.27 -2.05
CA ASN A 291 -12.72 -0.34 -2.80
C ASN A 291 -12.24 -0.29 -4.26
N VAL A 292 -13.04 0.27 -5.16
CA VAL A 292 -12.79 0.25 -6.62
C VAL A 292 -11.48 0.95 -7.02
N ASP A 293 -11.16 2.07 -6.37
CA ASP A 293 -9.92 2.82 -6.62
C ASP A 293 -8.68 2.00 -6.18
N ALA A 294 -8.75 1.35 -5.02
CA ALA A 294 -7.70 0.44 -4.55
C ALA A 294 -7.59 -0.82 -5.43
N ALA A 295 -8.71 -1.37 -5.90
CA ALA A 295 -8.72 -2.45 -6.88
C ALA A 295 -8.00 -2.06 -8.18
N THR A 296 -8.24 -0.84 -8.67
CA THR A 296 -7.55 -0.33 -9.87
C THR A 296 -6.03 -0.27 -9.66
N ALA A 297 -5.58 0.21 -8.50
CA ALA A 297 -4.17 0.24 -8.16
C ALA A 297 -3.54 -1.17 -8.08
N LEU A 298 -4.28 -2.13 -7.53
CA LEU A 298 -3.87 -3.53 -7.45
C LEU A 298 -3.83 -4.21 -8.83
N ASP A 299 -4.85 -4.02 -9.67
CA ASP A 299 -4.89 -4.53 -11.05
C ASP A 299 -3.68 -4.02 -11.84
N GLN A 300 -3.38 -2.72 -11.77
CA GLN A 300 -2.18 -2.15 -12.41
C GLN A 300 -0.88 -2.78 -11.91
N TYR A 301 -0.81 -3.15 -10.62
CA TYR A 301 0.36 -3.81 -10.07
C TYR A 301 0.48 -5.23 -10.61
N VAL A 302 -0.60 -6.00 -10.54
CA VAL A 302 -0.70 -7.40 -10.98
C VAL A 302 -0.44 -7.50 -12.49
N ALA A 303 -1.05 -6.63 -13.30
CA ALA A 303 -0.80 -6.53 -14.74
C ALA A 303 0.68 -6.30 -15.06
N ARG A 304 1.37 -5.46 -14.27
CA ARG A 304 2.77 -5.10 -14.51
C ARG A 304 3.77 -6.12 -14.00
N LYS A 305 3.48 -6.82 -12.90
CA LYS A 305 4.45 -7.64 -12.16
C LYS A 305 4.14 -9.13 -12.16
N ILE A 306 2.90 -9.53 -12.38
CA ILE A 306 2.45 -10.93 -12.35
C ILE A 306 2.04 -11.39 -13.75
N ARG A 307 1.23 -10.60 -14.48
CA ARG A 307 0.75 -10.96 -15.82
C ARG A 307 1.72 -10.66 -16.97
N LYS A 308 3.00 -10.39 -16.67
CA LYS A 308 4.02 -10.19 -17.73
C LYS A 308 4.78 -11.49 -18.01
N PRO A 309 4.86 -11.96 -19.26
CA PRO A 309 5.75 -13.06 -19.62
C PRO A 309 7.21 -12.62 -19.47
N ALA A 310 8.06 -13.54 -19.04
CA ALA A 310 9.46 -13.25 -18.68
C ALA A 310 10.34 -12.85 -19.89
N ASN A 311 9.95 -13.19 -21.13
CA ASN A 311 10.78 -13.01 -22.34
C ASN A 311 9.93 -12.70 -23.60
N VAL A 312 9.34 -11.51 -23.71
CA VAL A 312 8.72 -11.06 -24.99
C VAL A 312 9.30 -9.71 -25.40
N SER A 313 9.94 -9.69 -26.57
CA SER A 313 10.40 -8.48 -27.28
C SER A 313 9.25 -7.49 -27.47
N ARG A 314 9.54 -6.19 -27.48
CA ARG A 314 8.55 -5.09 -27.45
C ARG A 314 7.48 -5.10 -28.55
N ASP A 315 7.58 -5.95 -29.57
CA ASP A 315 6.79 -5.84 -30.81
C ASP A 315 5.72 -6.92 -31.02
N VAL A 316 5.42 -7.76 -30.02
CA VAL A 316 4.27 -8.69 -30.10
C VAL A 316 3.44 -8.60 -28.82
N TYR A 317 2.50 -7.65 -28.79
CA TYR A 317 1.41 -7.57 -27.82
C TYR A 317 0.35 -8.64 -28.11
N ILE A 318 0.73 -9.92 -28.13
CA ILE A 318 -0.26 -10.99 -28.00
C ILE A 318 -0.49 -11.15 -26.50
N SER A 319 -1.75 -10.99 -26.09
CA SER A 319 -2.25 -11.15 -24.73
C SER A 319 -1.91 -12.55 -24.19
N THR A 320 -0.72 -12.73 -23.61
CA THR A 320 -0.48 -13.89 -22.74
C THR A 320 -1.26 -13.63 -21.46
N ASN A 321 -2.52 -14.05 -21.44
CA ASN A 321 -3.46 -13.93 -20.34
C ASN A 321 -3.04 -14.92 -19.24
N LEU A 322 -1.90 -14.63 -18.59
CA LEU A 322 -1.42 -15.41 -17.45
C LEU A 322 -2.51 -15.38 -16.38
N ARG A 323 -3.05 -16.56 -16.09
CA ARG A 323 -4.13 -16.76 -15.13
C ARG A 323 -3.63 -16.40 -13.73
N VAL A 324 -4.42 -15.62 -13.01
CA VAL A 324 -4.18 -15.28 -11.60
C VAL A 324 -5.17 -16.06 -10.74
N THR A 325 -4.70 -16.58 -9.61
CA THR A 325 -5.56 -17.20 -8.59
C THR A 325 -5.78 -16.21 -7.46
N TRP A 326 -7.00 -15.73 -7.31
CA TRP A 326 -7.37 -14.74 -6.30
C TRP A 326 -7.97 -15.42 -5.08
N VAL A 327 -7.42 -15.17 -3.88
CA VAL A 327 -8.03 -15.56 -2.60
C VAL A 327 -8.66 -14.31 -1.99
N ILE A 328 -9.99 -14.29 -1.90
CA ILE A 328 -10.74 -13.06 -1.61
C ILE A 328 -11.74 -13.25 -0.48
N ALA A 329 -11.76 -12.28 0.43
CA ALA A 329 -12.86 -12.03 1.36
C ALA A 329 -13.10 -10.52 1.42
N MET A 330 -14.37 -10.10 1.42
CA MET A 330 -14.74 -8.68 1.48
C MET A 330 -15.64 -8.40 2.67
N THR A 331 -15.52 -7.20 3.23
CA THR A 331 -16.45 -6.73 4.27
C THR A 331 -17.83 -6.52 3.67
N ASP A 332 -18.87 -6.91 4.41
CA ASP A 332 -20.26 -6.72 4.04
C ASP A 332 -20.61 -5.23 3.84
N GLY A 333 -21.50 -4.96 2.88
CA GLY A 333 -21.88 -3.60 2.48
C GLY A 333 -20.88 -2.84 1.61
N LYS A 334 -19.73 -3.43 1.25
CA LYS A 334 -18.82 -2.86 0.24
C LYS A 334 -19.28 -3.19 -1.18
N ASP A 335 -18.88 -2.37 -2.15
CA ASP A 335 -19.18 -2.57 -3.57
C ASP A 335 -18.31 -3.70 -4.17
N ALA A 336 -18.68 -4.94 -3.86
CA ALA A 336 -17.98 -6.13 -4.33
C ALA A 336 -18.07 -6.31 -5.86
N PHE A 337 -19.19 -5.91 -6.47
CA PHE A 337 -19.39 -6.09 -7.91
C PHE A 337 -18.38 -5.28 -8.73
N ASN A 338 -18.29 -3.97 -8.50
CA ASN A 338 -17.35 -3.12 -9.23
C ASN A 338 -15.90 -3.37 -8.82
N TYR A 339 -15.65 -3.73 -7.55
CA TYR A 339 -14.33 -4.15 -7.08
C TYR A 339 -13.82 -5.38 -7.85
N LEU A 340 -14.62 -6.44 -7.92
CA LEU A 340 -14.24 -7.69 -8.60
C LEU A 340 -14.19 -7.50 -10.12
N GLY A 341 -15.12 -6.75 -10.71
CA GLY A 341 -15.11 -6.43 -12.14
C GLY A 341 -13.87 -5.64 -12.58
N THR A 342 -13.24 -4.90 -11.67
CA THR A 342 -11.96 -4.21 -11.94
C THR A 342 -10.78 -5.19 -11.97
N LEU A 343 -10.73 -6.14 -11.02
CA LEU A 343 -9.59 -7.05 -10.83
C LEU A 343 -9.60 -8.25 -11.77
N LEU A 344 -10.75 -8.94 -11.84
CA LEU A 344 -10.88 -10.24 -12.48
C LEU A 344 -10.77 -10.10 -14.00
N LYS A 345 -10.14 -11.09 -14.63
CA LYS A 345 -10.10 -11.27 -16.09
C LYS A 345 -10.64 -12.67 -16.43
N PRO A 346 -11.24 -12.87 -17.62
CA PRO A 346 -11.66 -14.20 -18.05
C PRO A 346 -10.50 -15.20 -18.00
N GLY A 347 -10.76 -16.39 -17.47
CA GLY A 347 -9.75 -17.43 -17.24
C GLY A 347 -9.04 -17.37 -15.88
N ASP A 348 -9.26 -16.33 -15.07
CA ASP A 348 -8.75 -16.31 -13.70
C ASP A 348 -9.44 -17.36 -12.82
N ASN A 349 -8.73 -17.79 -11.78
CA ASN A 349 -9.30 -18.57 -10.70
C ASN A 349 -9.65 -17.67 -9.52
N ILE A 350 -10.75 -17.95 -8.83
CA ILE A 350 -11.13 -17.27 -7.60
C ILE A 350 -11.46 -18.27 -6.49
N ILE A 351 -10.94 -18.02 -5.31
CA ILE A 351 -11.31 -18.70 -4.08
C ILE A 351 -11.90 -17.66 -3.15
N THR A 352 -13.21 -17.77 -2.92
CA THR A 352 -13.89 -16.92 -1.95
C THR A 352 -13.85 -17.56 -0.58
N THR A 353 -13.55 -16.75 0.42
CA THR A 353 -13.44 -17.17 1.81
C THR A 353 -13.98 -16.08 2.72
N THR A 354 -13.82 -16.28 4.02
CA THR A 354 -14.22 -15.36 5.08
C THR A 354 -13.02 -14.93 5.91
N PHE A 355 -13.18 -13.89 6.72
CA PHE A 355 -12.22 -13.49 7.75
C PHE A 355 -12.87 -13.57 9.14
N GLY A 356 -12.04 -13.77 10.16
CA GLY A 356 -12.46 -13.94 11.54
C GLY A 356 -13.01 -12.68 12.20
N PRO A 357 -13.50 -12.78 13.46
CA PRO A 357 -13.91 -11.61 14.24
C PRO A 357 -12.78 -10.58 14.34
N VAL A 358 -13.13 -9.30 14.22
CA VAL A 358 -12.18 -8.19 14.32
C VAL A 358 -12.18 -7.62 15.74
N ASP A 359 -11.01 -7.61 16.38
CA ASP A 359 -10.86 -7.09 17.74
C ASP A 359 -11.27 -5.61 17.82
N GLY A 360 -12.09 -5.27 18.83
CA GLY A 360 -12.67 -3.94 19.00
C GLY A 360 -13.66 -3.50 17.91
N MET A 361 -14.04 -4.36 16.95
CA MET A 361 -14.95 -4.00 15.86
C MET A 361 -15.99 -5.09 15.52
N PRO A 362 -16.85 -5.50 16.46
CA PRO A 362 -17.81 -6.61 16.25
C PRO A 362 -18.88 -6.35 15.18
N TRP A 363 -19.05 -5.11 14.73
CA TRP A 363 -19.96 -4.75 13.63
C TRP A 363 -19.36 -5.00 12.24
N VAL A 364 -18.05 -5.21 12.14
CA VAL A 364 -17.39 -5.55 10.87
C VAL A 364 -17.61 -7.03 10.62
N LYS A 365 -18.35 -7.34 9.56
CA LYS A 365 -18.66 -8.72 9.17
C LYS A 365 -18.19 -8.97 7.74
N PRO A 366 -17.70 -10.19 7.43
CA PRO A 366 -17.43 -10.60 6.07
C PRO A 366 -18.74 -10.87 5.31
N MET A 367 -18.71 -10.67 3.99
CA MET A 367 -19.71 -11.21 3.09
C MET A 367 -19.67 -12.75 3.14
N ASN A 368 -20.81 -13.41 2.93
CA ASN A 368 -20.83 -14.85 2.75
C ASN A 368 -19.98 -15.26 1.53
N ALA A 369 -19.15 -16.30 1.68
CA ALA A 369 -18.22 -16.72 0.64
C ALA A 369 -18.94 -17.17 -0.66
N GLU A 370 -20.10 -17.81 -0.54
CA GLU A 370 -20.88 -18.24 -1.70
C GLU A 370 -21.54 -17.05 -2.40
N ASP A 371 -22.15 -16.13 -1.64
CA ASP A 371 -22.71 -14.90 -2.22
C ASP A 371 -21.64 -14.08 -2.95
N LEU A 372 -20.44 -13.97 -2.36
CA LEU A 372 -19.30 -13.30 -2.98
C LEU A 372 -18.87 -14.01 -4.28
N LEU A 373 -18.91 -15.34 -4.32
CA LEU A 373 -18.60 -16.11 -5.52
C LEU A 373 -19.63 -15.86 -6.63
N GLN A 374 -20.92 -15.78 -6.28
CA GLN A 374 -21.96 -15.45 -7.24
C GLN A 374 -21.81 -14.02 -7.79
N VAL A 375 -21.42 -13.06 -6.94
CA VAL A 375 -21.06 -11.71 -7.40
C VAL A 375 -19.86 -11.74 -8.34
N ALA A 376 -18.82 -12.52 -8.03
CA ALA A 376 -17.64 -12.66 -8.88
C ALA A 376 -17.99 -13.21 -10.27
N LYS A 377 -18.78 -14.28 -10.34
CA LYS A 377 -19.25 -14.89 -11.59
C LYS A 377 -20.08 -13.92 -12.44
N LYS A 378 -20.90 -13.08 -11.80
CA LYS A 378 -21.68 -12.03 -12.47
C LYS A 378 -20.79 -10.89 -12.98
N ALA A 379 -19.82 -10.46 -12.19
CA ALA A 379 -18.92 -9.35 -12.52
C ALA A 379 -17.94 -9.71 -13.65
N CYS A 380 -17.48 -10.96 -13.70
CA CYS A 380 -16.57 -11.45 -14.73
C CYS A 380 -16.95 -12.87 -15.16
N PRO A 381 -17.75 -13.02 -16.24
CA PRO A 381 -18.00 -14.32 -16.83
C PRO A 381 -16.71 -14.99 -17.33
N GLY A 382 -16.62 -16.32 -17.24
CA GLY A 382 -15.45 -17.09 -17.69
C GLY A 382 -14.35 -17.28 -16.64
N ILE A 383 -14.59 -16.93 -15.38
CA ILE A 383 -13.72 -17.33 -14.26
C ILE A 383 -14.04 -18.76 -13.79
N VAL A 384 -13.06 -19.40 -13.15
CA VAL A 384 -13.26 -20.64 -12.40
C VAL A 384 -13.25 -20.30 -10.92
N GLY A 385 -14.34 -20.60 -10.21
CA GLY A 385 -14.49 -20.15 -8.84
C GLY A 385 -14.89 -21.24 -7.87
N PHE A 386 -14.29 -21.21 -6.68
CA PHE A 386 -14.45 -22.18 -5.61
C PHE A 386 -14.71 -21.45 -4.29
N SER A 387 -15.76 -21.83 -3.56
CA SER A 387 -16.13 -21.20 -2.29
C SER A 387 -15.68 -22.08 -1.12
N MET A 388 -15.00 -21.49 -0.14
CA MET A 388 -14.51 -22.23 1.01
C MET A 388 -15.65 -22.54 2.00
N PRO A 389 -15.92 -23.82 2.31
CA PRO A 389 -17.00 -24.19 3.23
C PRO A 389 -16.63 -23.95 4.69
N THR A 390 -15.34 -23.81 4.99
CA THR A 390 -14.83 -23.60 6.34
C THR A 390 -13.80 -22.48 6.30
N ALA A 391 -13.87 -21.59 7.30
CA ALA A 391 -12.93 -20.50 7.46
C ALA A 391 -11.48 -20.99 7.62
N GLY A 392 -10.54 -20.11 7.29
CA GLY A 392 -9.10 -20.33 7.41
C GLY A 392 -8.37 -19.91 6.13
N VAL A 393 -7.36 -19.05 6.27
CA VAL A 393 -6.64 -18.53 5.10
C VAL A 393 -5.65 -19.55 4.57
N PHE A 394 -4.98 -20.31 5.44
CA PHE A 394 -4.17 -21.46 5.07
C PHE A 394 -4.97 -22.50 4.32
N ARG A 395 -6.22 -22.75 4.74
CA ARG A 395 -7.13 -23.66 4.04
C ARG A 395 -7.46 -23.16 2.63
N ALA A 396 -7.80 -21.87 2.51
CA ALA A 396 -8.04 -21.24 1.22
C ALA A 396 -6.79 -21.27 0.32
N LEU A 397 -5.59 -21.10 0.88
CA LEU A 397 -4.33 -21.22 0.16
C LEU A 397 -4.02 -22.66 -0.27
N CYS A 398 -4.39 -23.67 0.54
CA CYS A 398 -4.30 -25.07 0.14
C CYS A 398 -5.19 -25.34 -1.09
N ALA A 399 -6.43 -24.85 -1.11
CA ALA A 399 -7.27 -24.93 -2.31
C ALA A 399 -6.64 -24.17 -3.49
N ALA A 400 -6.08 -22.98 -3.25
CA ALA A 400 -5.44 -22.14 -4.29
C ALA A 400 -4.24 -22.83 -4.94
N LYS A 401 -3.48 -23.58 -4.15
CA LYS A 401 -2.34 -24.38 -4.59
C LYS A 401 -2.74 -25.38 -5.67
N TYR A 402 -3.91 -25.99 -5.57
CA TYR A 402 -4.39 -27.00 -6.53
C TYR A 402 -5.16 -26.42 -7.73
N MET A 403 -5.59 -25.16 -7.64
CA MET A 403 -6.18 -24.44 -8.78
C MET A 403 -5.15 -23.69 -9.62
N THR A 404 -3.90 -23.55 -9.15
CA THR A 404 -2.87 -22.74 -9.81
C THR A 404 -1.73 -23.61 -10.33
N SER A 405 -1.17 -23.24 -11.49
CA SER A 405 0.04 -23.89 -12.01
C SER A 405 1.33 -23.37 -11.35
N LYS A 406 1.35 -22.11 -10.89
CA LYS A 406 2.50 -21.47 -10.24
C LYS A 406 2.07 -20.59 -9.07
N ALA A 407 2.62 -20.81 -7.87
CA ALA A 407 2.25 -20.07 -6.66
C ALA A 407 2.50 -18.55 -6.74
N LYS A 408 3.45 -18.10 -7.58
CA LYS A 408 3.69 -16.66 -7.86
C LYS A 408 2.48 -15.93 -8.47
N SER A 409 1.48 -16.69 -8.93
CA SER A 409 0.22 -16.16 -9.47
C SER A 409 -0.90 -16.07 -8.42
N ILE A 410 -0.62 -16.32 -7.14
CA ILE A 410 -1.62 -16.24 -6.07
C ILE A 410 -1.62 -14.84 -5.43
N VAL A 411 -2.81 -14.23 -5.34
CA VAL A 411 -3.03 -12.93 -4.71
C VAL A 411 -4.12 -13.01 -3.64
N VAL A 412 -3.80 -12.65 -2.40
CA VAL A 412 -4.75 -12.56 -1.27
C VAL A 412 -5.20 -11.11 -1.11
N THR A 413 -6.50 -10.85 -1.25
CA THR A 413 -7.04 -9.48 -1.22
C THR A 413 -8.52 -9.39 -0.79
N GLY A 414 -9.13 -8.22 -0.96
CA GLY A 414 -10.53 -7.90 -0.64
C GLY A 414 -10.73 -7.27 0.74
N SER A 415 -9.82 -7.54 1.69
CA SER A 415 -9.90 -7.02 3.06
C SER A 415 -8.54 -7.04 3.74
N LEU A 416 -8.23 -5.99 4.51
CA LEU A 416 -7.08 -6.00 5.42
C LEU A 416 -7.23 -7.07 6.51
N TYR A 417 -8.46 -7.40 6.91
CA TYR A 417 -8.71 -8.39 7.96
C TYR A 417 -8.37 -9.81 7.50
N LEU A 418 -8.60 -10.14 6.22
CA LEU A 418 -8.16 -11.40 5.63
C LEU A 418 -6.63 -11.51 5.64
N VAL A 419 -5.94 -10.42 5.29
CA VAL A 419 -4.48 -10.38 5.36
C VAL A 419 -4.00 -10.49 6.81
N GLY A 420 -4.74 -9.89 7.74
CA GLY A 420 -4.53 -10.02 9.18
C GLY A 420 -4.59 -11.47 9.66
N ASP A 421 -5.65 -12.20 9.28
CA ASP A 421 -5.81 -13.61 9.60
C ASP A 421 -4.66 -14.45 9.06
N LEU A 422 -4.25 -14.21 7.80
CA LEU A 422 -3.11 -14.91 7.21
C LEU A 422 -1.81 -14.70 8.02
N LEU A 423 -1.58 -13.48 8.48
CA LEU A 423 -0.40 -13.15 9.27
C LEU A 423 -0.47 -13.76 10.67
N ARG A 424 -1.67 -13.79 11.30
CA ARG A 424 -1.90 -14.49 12.57
C ARG A 424 -1.65 -15.99 12.45
N GLU A 425 -2.29 -16.65 11.50
CA GLU A 425 -2.10 -18.10 11.25
C GLU A 425 -0.63 -18.43 10.99
N LYS A 426 0.10 -17.55 10.28
CA LYS A 426 1.55 -17.72 10.08
C LYS A 426 2.37 -17.60 11.36
N VAL A 427 2.06 -16.62 12.21
CA VAL A 427 2.75 -16.46 13.49
C VAL A 427 2.45 -17.63 14.42
N GLU A 428 1.19 -18.05 14.51
CA GLU A 428 0.74 -19.20 15.30
C GLU A 428 1.44 -20.48 14.85
N PHE A 429 1.43 -20.78 13.55
CA PHE A 429 2.11 -21.97 13.02
C PHE A 429 3.63 -21.93 13.24
N THR A 430 4.24 -20.75 13.25
CA THR A 430 5.68 -20.62 13.54
C THR A 430 5.99 -20.88 15.02
N LYS A 431 5.08 -20.51 15.92
CA LYS A 431 5.22 -20.74 17.37
C LYS A 431 4.96 -22.20 17.74
N GLU A 432 3.89 -22.77 17.19
CA GLU A 432 3.42 -24.12 17.48
C GLU A 432 3.10 -24.85 16.15
N PRO A 433 4.12 -25.41 15.47
CA PRO A 433 3.92 -26.11 14.21
C PRO A 433 3.06 -27.37 14.39
N ASN A 434 1.96 -27.46 13.64
CA ASN A 434 1.12 -28.65 13.59
C ASN A 434 1.10 -29.22 12.16
N GLU A 435 2.12 -30.01 11.83
CA GLU A 435 2.27 -30.57 10.48
C GLU A 435 1.17 -31.58 10.12
N GLU A 436 0.67 -32.34 11.09
CA GLU A 436 -0.39 -33.32 10.85
C GLU A 436 -1.70 -32.63 10.47
N MET A 437 -2.08 -31.57 11.19
CA MET A 437 -3.24 -30.74 10.85
C MET A 437 -3.08 -30.14 9.45
N MET A 438 -1.89 -29.63 9.11
CA MET A 438 -1.64 -29.06 7.78
C MET A 438 -1.72 -30.11 6.67
N ARG A 439 -1.14 -31.31 6.85
CA ARG A 439 -1.25 -32.42 5.87
C ARG A 439 -2.69 -32.86 5.68
N SER A 440 -3.45 -33.00 6.77
CA SER A 440 -4.87 -33.36 6.73
C SER A 440 -5.70 -32.29 6.00
N MET A 441 -5.45 -31.01 6.30
CA MET A 441 -6.08 -29.89 5.61
C MET A 441 -5.76 -29.88 4.12
N GLU A 442 -4.48 -30.03 3.77
CA GLU A 442 -4.02 -30.09 2.38
C GLU A 442 -4.69 -31.25 1.62
N MET A 443 -4.70 -32.44 2.21
CA MET A 443 -5.34 -33.61 1.60
C MET A 443 -6.84 -33.39 1.39
N THR A 444 -7.53 -32.81 2.38
CA THR A 444 -8.96 -32.52 2.30
C THR A 444 -9.27 -31.53 1.16
N GLU A 445 -8.54 -30.41 1.09
CA GLU A 445 -8.79 -29.41 0.06
C GLU A 445 -8.34 -29.87 -1.32
N ARG A 446 -7.30 -30.70 -1.43
CA ARG A 446 -6.91 -31.36 -2.69
C ARG A 446 -8.06 -32.20 -3.26
N HIS A 447 -8.67 -33.06 -2.44
CA HIS A 447 -9.77 -33.89 -2.88
C HIS A 447 -10.96 -33.04 -3.34
N ARG A 448 -11.33 -32.02 -2.57
CA ARG A 448 -12.44 -31.12 -2.91
C ARG A 448 -12.23 -30.38 -4.22
N VAL A 449 -11.05 -29.80 -4.42
CA VAL A 449 -10.72 -29.09 -5.66
C VAL A 449 -10.71 -30.04 -6.85
N ASN A 450 -10.12 -31.24 -6.70
CA ASN A 450 -10.11 -32.22 -7.77
C ASN A 450 -11.52 -32.69 -8.14
N SER A 451 -12.36 -33.02 -7.16
CA SER A 451 -13.77 -33.38 -7.42
C SER A 451 -14.52 -32.26 -8.14
N PHE A 452 -14.35 -31.01 -7.70
CA PHE A 452 -14.96 -29.85 -8.35
C PHE A 452 -14.48 -29.65 -9.80
N LEU A 453 -13.18 -29.82 -10.07
CA LEU A 453 -12.65 -29.68 -11.42
C LEU A 453 -13.12 -30.82 -12.34
N SER A 454 -13.22 -32.05 -11.82
CA SER A 454 -13.78 -33.20 -12.55
C SER A 454 -15.25 -33.00 -12.90
N GLU A 455 -16.09 -32.59 -11.94
CA GLU A 455 -17.52 -32.31 -12.19
C GLU A 455 -17.70 -31.25 -13.28
N LYS A 456 -16.86 -30.20 -13.28
CA LYS A 456 -16.88 -29.19 -14.34
C LYS A 456 -16.47 -29.72 -15.72
N LEU A 457 -15.51 -30.64 -15.78
CA LEU A 457 -15.13 -31.29 -17.03
C LEU A 457 -16.30 -32.12 -17.55
N ASP A 458 -16.96 -32.89 -16.68
CA ASP A 458 -18.15 -33.67 -17.02
C ASP A 458 -19.30 -32.77 -17.50
N GLU A 459 -19.52 -31.61 -16.88
CA GLU A 459 -20.53 -30.63 -17.34
C GLU A 459 -20.21 -30.09 -18.74
N LEU A 460 -18.94 -29.78 -19.03
CA LEU A 460 -18.50 -29.31 -20.35
C LEU A 460 -18.64 -30.39 -21.42
N GLU A 461 -18.30 -31.64 -21.09
CA GLU A 461 -18.46 -32.79 -21.99
C GLU A 461 -19.94 -33.13 -22.26
N ASN A 462 -20.82 -32.95 -21.27
CA ASN A 462 -22.25 -33.21 -21.40
C ASN A 462 -23.05 -32.09 -22.09
N VAL A 463 -22.51 -30.87 -22.19
CA VAL A 463 -23.13 -29.74 -22.91
C VAL A 463 -22.72 -29.69 -24.38
N ALA A 464 -21.63 -30.36 -24.77
CA ALA A 464 -21.26 -30.52 -26.18
C ALA A 464 -22.31 -31.37 -26.91
N PRO A 465 -22.92 -30.89 -28.02
CA PRO A 465 -23.85 -31.73 -28.78
C PRO A 465 -23.09 -32.95 -29.29
N LYS A 466 -23.70 -34.14 -29.14
CA LYS A 466 -23.26 -35.38 -29.80
C LYS A 466 -23.41 -35.25 -31.32
N THR A 467 -22.58 -34.43 -31.94
CA THR A 467 -22.35 -34.46 -33.37
C THR A 467 -21.19 -35.42 -33.60
N ASN A 468 -21.41 -36.43 -34.45
CA ASN A 468 -20.31 -37.23 -34.99
C ASN A 468 -19.19 -36.27 -35.43
N PRO A 469 -17.93 -36.54 -35.05
CA PRO A 469 -16.85 -35.60 -35.33
C PRO A 469 -16.76 -35.40 -36.85
N PRO A 470 -16.74 -34.16 -37.36
CA PRO A 470 -16.28 -33.94 -38.71
C PRO A 470 -14.80 -34.38 -38.77
N PRO A 471 -14.36 -35.03 -39.85
CA PRO A 471 -12.94 -35.35 -39.98
C PRO A 471 -12.18 -34.01 -40.04
N ASN A 472 -11.21 -33.83 -39.14
CA ASN A 472 -10.27 -32.69 -39.01
C ASN A 472 -10.55 -31.63 -37.93
N SER A 473 -11.01 -31.99 -36.72
CA SER A 473 -10.99 -31.07 -35.56
C SER A 473 -9.78 -31.23 -34.60
N ASN A 474 -8.85 -32.16 -34.87
CA ASN A 474 -7.66 -32.37 -34.04
C ASN A 474 -6.48 -31.44 -34.35
N GLU A 475 -6.50 -30.70 -35.47
CA GLU A 475 -5.30 -29.96 -35.91
C GLU A 475 -4.90 -28.80 -34.99
N ASN A 476 -5.83 -28.16 -34.26
CA ASN A 476 -5.49 -27.04 -33.37
C ASN A 476 -5.05 -27.50 -31.96
N ALA A 477 -5.65 -28.56 -31.41
CA ALA A 477 -5.22 -29.13 -30.13
C ALA A 477 -3.88 -29.88 -30.27
N ASP A 478 -3.68 -30.57 -31.39
CA ASP A 478 -2.39 -31.17 -31.73
C ASP A 478 -1.32 -30.12 -32.03
N LEU A 479 -1.70 -28.92 -32.52
CA LEU A 479 -0.77 -27.81 -32.71
C LEU A 479 -0.35 -27.19 -31.37
N ASP A 480 -1.26 -26.99 -30.42
CA ASP A 480 -0.93 -26.49 -29.07
C ASP A 480 -0.08 -27.51 -28.30
N LEU A 481 -0.41 -28.80 -28.37
CA LEU A 481 0.40 -29.88 -27.80
C LEU A 481 1.76 -29.99 -28.47
N LYS A 482 1.85 -29.85 -29.80
CA LYS A 482 3.14 -29.82 -30.52
C LYS A 482 3.98 -28.61 -30.12
N LEU A 483 3.37 -27.44 -29.97
CA LEU A 483 4.09 -26.24 -29.54
C LEU A 483 4.62 -26.37 -28.10
N GLU A 484 3.88 -27.05 -27.23
CA GLU A 484 4.30 -27.34 -25.86
C GLU A 484 5.41 -28.40 -25.81
N ILE A 485 5.30 -29.47 -26.63
CA ILE A 485 6.35 -30.48 -26.81
C ILE A 485 7.62 -29.84 -27.40
N ASP A 486 7.52 -29.05 -28.47
CA ASP A 486 8.66 -28.35 -29.10
C ASP A 486 9.30 -27.32 -28.16
N SER A 487 8.54 -26.78 -27.21
CA SER A 487 9.05 -25.88 -26.18
C SER A 487 9.82 -26.65 -25.10
N LEU A 488 9.27 -27.78 -24.65
CA LEU A 488 9.90 -28.65 -23.65
C LEU A 488 11.16 -29.32 -24.23
N GLU A 489 11.15 -29.74 -25.49
CA GLU A 489 12.31 -30.29 -26.18
C GLU A 489 13.41 -29.25 -26.35
N ARG A 490 13.07 -27.97 -26.63
CA ARG A 490 14.06 -26.88 -26.65
C ARG A 490 14.62 -26.58 -25.26
N GLU A 491 13.80 -26.66 -24.22
CA GLU A 491 14.27 -26.49 -22.83
C GLU A 491 15.20 -27.65 -22.43
N LEU A 492 14.89 -28.88 -22.86
CA LEU A 492 15.74 -30.05 -22.68
C LEU A 492 17.07 -29.90 -23.44
N ASP A 493 17.04 -29.47 -24.70
CA ASP A 493 18.22 -29.29 -25.55
C ASP A 493 19.14 -28.16 -25.01
N LEU A 494 18.57 -27.12 -24.39
CA LEU A 494 19.33 -26.07 -23.70
C LEU A 494 19.96 -26.57 -22.38
N LEU A 495 19.29 -27.48 -21.68
CA LEU A 495 19.81 -28.14 -20.48
C LEU A 495 20.91 -29.16 -20.82
N GLU A 496 20.75 -29.91 -21.92
CA GLU A 496 21.72 -30.87 -22.42
C GLU A 496 22.97 -30.19 -23.01
N ARG A 497 22.82 -29.01 -23.62
CA ARG A 497 23.94 -28.20 -24.12
C ARG A 497 24.64 -27.37 -23.05
N GLY A 498 24.13 -27.37 -21.81
CA GLY A 498 24.76 -26.69 -20.67
C GLY A 498 24.80 -25.16 -20.79
N GLU A 499 23.93 -24.54 -21.59
CA GLU A 499 23.92 -23.08 -21.81
C GLU A 499 23.04 -22.31 -20.82
N ILE A 500 22.43 -22.99 -19.84
CA ILE A 500 21.80 -22.37 -18.69
C ILE A 500 22.74 -22.49 -17.48
N SER A 501 23.44 -21.40 -17.17
CA SER A 501 24.35 -21.33 -16.01
C SER A 501 23.59 -21.49 -14.69
N THR A 502 23.74 -22.65 -14.05
CA THR A 502 23.55 -22.80 -12.61
C THR A 502 24.64 -22.02 -11.87
N SER A 503 24.43 -20.72 -11.64
CA SER A 503 25.39 -19.92 -10.87
C SER A 503 24.73 -18.83 -10.03
N GLU A 504 23.89 -19.20 -9.06
CA GLU A 504 23.70 -18.43 -7.82
C GLU A 504 23.40 -19.34 -6.60
N ALA A 505 23.97 -20.56 -6.57
CA ALA A 505 23.96 -21.39 -5.36
C ALA A 505 25.39 -21.50 -4.81
N ARG A 506 25.69 -20.75 -3.75
CA ARG A 506 26.84 -21.05 -2.89
C ARG A 506 26.53 -22.37 -2.17
N VAL A 507 27.35 -23.39 -2.43
CA VAL A 507 27.33 -24.66 -1.69
C VAL A 507 28.62 -24.71 -0.86
N GLU A 508 28.46 -24.66 0.46
CA GLU A 508 29.45 -25.13 1.43
C GLU A 508 29.42 -26.67 1.46
N GLU A 509 30.59 -27.26 1.70
CA GLU A 509 30.93 -28.68 1.58
C GLU A 509 30.10 -29.63 2.47
N GLY A 510 29.82 -30.84 1.94
CA GLY A 510 29.41 -32.00 2.72
C GLY A 510 28.61 -33.03 1.93
N ASP A 511 29.27 -33.84 1.09
CA ASP A 511 28.58 -34.81 0.23
C ASP A 511 29.34 -36.15 0.13
N GLU A 512 29.00 -37.09 1.02
CA GLU A 512 29.32 -38.53 0.85
C GLU A 512 28.21 -39.48 1.36
N VAL A 513 27.12 -38.97 1.94
CA VAL A 513 26.03 -39.79 2.51
C VAL A 513 24.82 -39.92 1.57
N LEU A 514 24.65 -39.01 0.61
CA LEU A 514 23.48 -38.97 -0.29
C LEU A 514 23.54 -39.97 -1.45
N ARG A 515 24.73 -40.45 -1.83
CA ARG A 515 24.87 -41.39 -2.97
C ARG A 515 24.50 -42.83 -2.64
N HIS A 516 24.53 -43.24 -1.37
CA HIS A 516 24.17 -44.61 -0.99
C HIS A 516 22.65 -44.82 -0.90
N ASN A 517 21.91 -43.83 -0.36
CA ASN A 517 20.47 -43.98 -0.17
C ASN A 517 19.65 -44.03 -1.47
N PHE A 518 20.14 -43.42 -2.56
CA PHE A 518 19.42 -43.39 -3.83
C PHE A 518 19.51 -44.72 -4.61
N MET A 519 20.56 -45.52 -4.38
CA MET A 519 20.73 -46.80 -5.06
C MET A 519 19.92 -47.92 -4.41
N ASP A 520 19.76 -47.89 -3.07
CA ASP A 520 18.96 -48.87 -2.33
C ASP A 520 17.44 -48.72 -2.60
N GLU A 521 16.96 -47.49 -2.82
CA GLU A 521 15.55 -47.20 -3.13
C GLU A 521 15.15 -47.66 -4.54
N LEU A 522 16.12 -47.73 -5.46
CA LEU A 522 15.91 -48.14 -6.85
C LEU A 522 15.87 -49.66 -7.03
N GLU A 523 16.67 -50.42 -6.25
CA GLU A 523 16.61 -51.89 -6.26
C GLU A 523 15.30 -52.43 -5.65
N HIS A 524 14.74 -51.71 -4.67
CA HIS A 524 13.49 -52.13 -4.03
C HIS A 524 12.23 -51.90 -4.91
N THR A 525 12.33 -51.05 -5.93
CA THR A 525 11.23 -50.73 -6.84
C THR A 525 11.14 -51.73 -8.01
N LEU A 526 12.19 -52.52 -8.26
CA LEU A 526 12.31 -53.40 -9.43
C LEU A 526 11.95 -54.88 -9.17
N SER A 527 11.52 -55.26 -7.96
CA SER A 527 11.27 -56.66 -7.59
C SER A 527 9.79 -57.05 -7.45
N GLY A 528 8.87 -56.44 -8.20
CA GLY A 528 7.45 -56.80 -8.09
C GLY A 528 6.58 -56.38 -9.27
N SER A 529 6.48 -57.22 -10.30
CA SER A 529 5.23 -57.53 -11.03
C SER A 529 5.49 -58.43 -12.24
N ASP A 530 4.78 -59.56 -12.27
CA ASP A 530 4.70 -60.51 -13.38
C ASP A 530 3.79 -59.98 -14.50
N HIS A 531 4.36 -59.64 -15.67
CA HIS A 531 3.76 -59.89 -17.00
C HIS A 531 4.76 -59.57 -18.14
N PRO A 532 4.96 -60.45 -19.15
CA PRO A 532 5.96 -60.26 -20.20
C PRO A 532 5.37 -59.57 -21.44
N SER A 533 6.06 -58.54 -21.98
CA SER A 533 6.16 -58.17 -23.44
C SER A 533 6.49 -56.70 -23.78
N LEU A 534 7.03 -55.88 -22.87
CA LEU A 534 7.62 -54.55 -23.22
C LEU A 534 9.03 -54.33 -22.68
N ASN A 535 9.42 -55.05 -21.62
CA ASN A 535 10.72 -54.87 -20.95
C ASN A 535 11.92 -55.39 -21.75
N GLN A 536 11.73 -56.32 -22.69
CA GLN A 536 12.84 -56.94 -23.41
C GLN A 536 13.36 -56.11 -24.60
N ARG A 537 12.55 -55.18 -25.13
CA ARG A 537 12.97 -54.22 -26.17
C ARG A 537 13.78 -53.07 -25.57
N PHE A 538 13.30 -52.50 -24.47
CA PHE A 538 13.99 -51.43 -23.73
C PHE A 538 15.34 -51.88 -23.18
N PHE A 539 15.45 -53.10 -22.67
CA PHE A 539 16.71 -53.61 -22.12
C PHE A 539 17.79 -53.80 -23.21
N ASN A 540 17.38 -54.21 -24.41
CA ASN A 540 18.31 -54.39 -25.54
C ASN A 540 18.77 -53.04 -26.13
N GLU A 541 17.89 -52.03 -26.20
CA GLU A 541 18.26 -50.68 -26.63
C GLU A 541 19.19 -49.99 -25.62
N PHE A 542 18.95 -50.19 -24.31
CA PHE A 542 19.77 -49.61 -23.26
C PHE A 542 21.19 -50.19 -23.21
N GLU A 543 21.35 -51.50 -23.41
CA GLU A 543 22.67 -52.14 -23.50
C GLU A 543 23.43 -51.75 -24.78
N ASP A 544 22.72 -51.47 -25.88
CA ASP A 544 23.34 -51.04 -27.12
C ASP A 544 23.87 -49.59 -27.00
N ILE A 545 23.10 -48.70 -26.36
CA ILE A 545 23.53 -47.33 -26.02
C ILE A 545 24.72 -47.34 -25.06
N ARG A 546 24.72 -48.23 -24.06
CA ARG A 546 25.85 -48.40 -23.12
C ARG A 546 27.13 -48.85 -23.83
N LYS A 547 27.03 -49.78 -24.79
CA LYS A 547 28.17 -50.22 -25.61
C LYS A 547 28.66 -49.15 -26.59
N GLN A 548 27.79 -48.25 -27.04
CA GLN A 548 28.15 -47.12 -27.89
C GLN A 548 28.85 -46.01 -27.09
N LEU A 549 28.41 -45.73 -25.87
CA LEU A 549 29.03 -44.74 -24.97
C LEU A 549 30.44 -45.13 -24.50
N GLN A 550 30.73 -46.43 -24.33
CA GLN A 550 32.06 -46.91 -23.98
C GLN A 550 33.09 -46.81 -25.12
N LYS A 551 32.66 -46.51 -26.35
CA LYS A 551 33.53 -46.37 -27.54
C LYS A 551 33.92 -44.94 -27.86
N LEU A 552 33.43 -43.93 -27.12
CA LEU A 552 33.74 -42.53 -27.36
C LEU A 552 35.04 -42.11 -26.65
N PRO A 553 36.01 -41.48 -27.34
CA PRO A 553 37.25 -41.01 -26.72
C PRO A 553 37.01 -39.78 -25.83
N ARG A 554 37.60 -39.75 -24.63
CA ARG A 554 37.54 -38.60 -23.71
C ARG A 554 38.40 -37.45 -24.24
N ALA A 555 37.77 -36.31 -24.57
CA ALA A 555 38.47 -35.09 -24.98
C ALA A 555 38.92 -34.24 -23.79
N GLN A 556 40.15 -33.73 -23.88
CA GLN A 556 40.91 -32.99 -22.88
C GLN A 556 40.54 -31.49 -22.84
N SER A 557 40.76 -30.87 -21.67
CA SER A 557 40.58 -29.45 -21.38
C SER A 557 41.57 -28.54 -22.11
N VAL A 558 41.10 -27.43 -22.70
CA VAL A 558 41.95 -26.30 -23.12
C VAL A 558 41.31 -24.97 -22.74
N THR A 559 42.09 -24.13 -22.07
CA THR A 559 41.80 -22.75 -21.65
C THR A 559 42.13 -21.75 -22.77
N TRP A 560 41.39 -20.65 -22.89
CA TRP A 560 41.77 -19.50 -23.72
C TRP A 560 41.52 -18.14 -23.06
N SER A 561 42.56 -17.31 -23.13
CA SER A 561 42.66 -15.91 -22.71
C SER A 561 42.96 -15.03 -23.92
N GLY A 562 42.37 -13.83 -23.99
CA GLY A 562 42.93 -12.70 -24.77
C GLY A 562 42.01 -12.02 -25.80
N LEU A 563 41.72 -10.73 -25.58
CA LEU A 563 41.33 -9.72 -26.58
C LEU A 563 42.63 -9.08 -27.16
N PRO A 564 42.66 -8.44 -28.37
CA PRO A 564 42.25 -7.02 -28.58
C PRO A 564 41.83 -6.66 -30.07
N PRO A 565 41.93 -5.40 -30.62
CA PRO A 565 40.80 -4.45 -30.80
C PRO A 565 40.67 -3.75 -32.21
N ASN A 566 39.74 -2.77 -32.32
CA ASN A 566 39.54 -1.67 -33.32
C ASN A 566 38.76 -1.89 -34.64
N SER A 567 37.72 -1.06 -34.92
CA SER A 567 37.79 0.12 -35.84
C SER A 567 36.42 0.71 -36.28
N THR A 568 36.21 1.99 -35.97
CA THR A 568 35.62 3.12 -36.74
C THR A 568 34.55 2.99 -37.87
N ALA A 569 33.46 3.77 -37.69
CA ALA A 569 32.94 4.87 -38.56
C ALA A 569 31.84 4.65 -39.64
N LEU A 570 30.85 5.57 -39.57
CA LEU A 570 30.05 6.26 -40.63
C LEU A 570 28.90 5.53 -41.37
N HIS A 571 27.65 5.99 -41.18
CA HIS A 571 26.87 6.84 -42.13
C HIS A 571 25.35 6.90 -41.82
N ASP A 572 24.80 8.12 -41.75
CA ASP A 572 23.40 8.46 -42.10
C ASP A 572 23.26 8.61 -43.63
N PRO A 573 22.04 8.46 -44.19
CA PRO A 573 21.42 9.62 -44.85
C PRO A 573 19.88 9.75 -44.73
N LEU A 574 19.46 10.96 -44.33
CA LEU A 574 18.47 11.91 -44.92
C LEU A 574 17.23 11.44 -45.72
N ASP A 575 16.07 11.90 -45.24
CA ASP A 575 15.01 12.72 -45.86
C ASP A 575 14.68 12.60 -47.37
N SER A 576 13.41 12.32 -47.71
CA SER A 576 12.41 13.35 -48.08
C SER A 576 11.16 12.78 -48.79
N ILE A 577 10.13 13.64 -48.93
CA ILE A 577 8.76 13.47 -49.49
C ILE A 577 7.72 13.03 -48.44
N GLY A 578 6.67 13.78 -48.10
CA GLY A 578 6.15 15.04 -48.63
C GLY A 578 4.61 15.06 -48.68
N ARG A 579 4.00 15.59 -47.62
CA ARG A 579 2.73 16.37 -47.53
C ARG A 579 1.34 15.76 -47.84
N HIS A 580 0.40 16.28 -47.02
CA HIS A 580 -1.05 16.50 -47.15
C HIS A 580 -2.02 15.34 -46.90
N SER A 581 -2.79 15.42 -45.80
CA SER A 581 -4.22 15.80 -45.86
C SER A 581 -4.86 15.86 -44.46
N THR A 582 -5.41 17.03 -44.15
CA THR A 582 -6.45 17.30 -43.14
C THR A 582 -7.82 16.82 -43.64
N LEU A 583 -8.56 16.09 -42.81
CA LEU A 583 -10.01 15.79 -42.92
C LEU A 583 -10.56 15.93 -41.49
N GLN A 584 -11.28 16.98 -41.10
CA GLN A 584 -12.70 17.29 -41.33
C GLN A 584 -13.66 16.12 -41.10
N ASP A 585 -14.44 16.29 -40.02
CA ASP A 585 -15.54 15.45 -39.54
C ASP A 585 -16.86 15.96 -40.15
N PRO A 586 -17.76 15.11 -40.66
CA PRO A 586 -19.00 15.54 -41.30
C PRO A 586 -20.16 15.48 -40.30
N ILE A 587 -20.78 16.64 -40.04
CA ILE A 587 -22.23 16.90 -39.89
C ILE A 587 -22.37 18.24 -39.16
N GLY A 588 -22.65 19.30 -39.93
CA GLY A 588 -22.93 20.63 -39.42
C GLY A 588 -24.38 20.79 -38.99
N ARG A 589 -24.60 21.18 -37.74
CA ARG A 589 -25.63 22.15 -37.31
C ARG A 589 -25.11 22.93 -36.08
N PRO A 590 -25.38 24.24 -35.97
CA PRO A 590 -24.86 25.07 -34.88
C PRO A 590 -25.68 24.86 -33.61
N LEU A 591 -25.01 24.69 -32.46
CA LEU A 591 -25.64 24.71 -31.13
C LEU A 591 -25.38 26.06 -30.47
N GLU A 592 -26.49 26.74 -30.16
CA GLU A 592 -26.59 28.06 -29.56
C GLU A 592 -26.04 28.10 -28.13
N GLU A 593 -25.44 29.26 -27.78
CA GLU A 593 -25.03 29.62 -26.42
C GLU A 593 -26.23 29.69 -25.46
N PRO A 594 -26.18 29.09 -24.27
CA PRO A 594 -27.24 29.27 -23.29
C PRO A 594 -27.14 30.66 -22.64
N LYS A 595 -28.14 31.49 -22.97
CA LYS A 595 -28.42 32.79 -22.35
C LYS A 595 -28.68 32.67 -20.86
N VAL A 596 -28.04 33.56 -20.11
CA VAL A 596 -28.34 33.92 -18.72
C VAL A 596 -29.74 34.55 -18.63
N PRO A 597 -30.59 34.15 -17.66
CA PRO A 597 -31.68 35.01 -17.20
C PRO A 597 -31.32 35.66 -15.86
N LYS A 598 -31.33 37.00 -15.84
CA LYS A 598 -31.37 37.80 -14.63
C LYS A 598 -32.82 38.09 -14.22
N HIS A 599 -33.01 38.12 -12.90
CA HIS A 599 -34.10 38.75 -12.11
C HIS A 599 -35.48 38.08 -12.07
N TYR A 600 -35.88 37.67 -10.86
CA TYR A 600 -37.10 38.16 -10.20
C TYR A 600 -36.89 38.23 -8.68
N SER A 601 -37.29 39.36 -8.11
CA SER A 601 -37.30 39.67 -6.69
C SER A 601 -38.72 39.57 -6.11
N ALA A 602 -38.80 39.11 -4.86
CA ALA A 602 -39.81 39.39 -3.83
C ALA A 602 -41.26 38.92 -4.05
N SER A 603 -41.72 38.03 -3.15
CA SER A 603 -42.99 38.17 -2.40
C SER A 603 -43.19 37.01 -1.41
N SER A 604 -43.24 37.32 -0.11
CA SER A 604 -44.11 36.62 0.88
C SER A 604 -45.54 37.17 0.70
N PRO A 605 -46.64 36.47 1.09
CA PRO A 605 -47.04 36.34 2.51
C PRO A 605 -47.83 35.06 2.93
N ASP A 606 -47.89 34.86 4.25
CA ASP A 606 -48.96 34.35 5.15
C ASP A 606 -49.85 33.14 4.77
N GLU A 607 -49.94 32.12 5.66
CA GLU A 607 -50.90 32.10 6.79
C GLU A 607 -50.70 30.85 7.70
N SER A 608 -50.92 31.08 9.00
CA SER A 608 -51.00 30.15 10.15
C SER A 608 -52.39 29.42 10.21
N PRO A 609 -52.76 28.53 11.21
CA PRO A 609 -52.74 28.84 12.65
C PRO A 609 -52.73 27.68 13.72
N PHE A 610 -52.54 28.09 15.00
CA PHE A 610 -52.85 27.45 16.32
C PHE A 610 -52.13 26.14 16.73
N SER A 611 -51.62 25.92 17.96
CA SER A 611 -52.07 26.40 19.29
C SER A 611 -50.96 26.40 20.37
N ARG A 612 -51.21 27.21 21.40
CA ARG A 612 -50.42 27.54 22.61
C ARG A 612 -50.32 26.41 23.66
N ARG A 613 -49.20 26.41 24.40
CA ARG A 613 -49.01 26.28 25.88
C ARG A 613 -47.49 26.19 26.10
N GLY A 614 -46.75 27.01 26.84
CA GLY A 614 -47.03 27.83 28.02
C GLY A 614 -46.25 27.28 29.22
N ARG A 615 -45.05 27.80 29.49
CA ARG A 615 -44.54 28.20 30.84
C ARG A 615 -43.02 28.46 30.86
N ASP A 616 -42.69 29.62 31.41
CA ASP A 616 -41.37 30.10 31.83
C ASP A 616 -40.74 29.24 32.94
N PHE A 617 -39.41 29.18 33.00
CA PHE A 617 -38.71 29.06 34.28
C PHE A 617 -37.44 29.92 34.36
N LYS A 618 -37.25 30.44 35.58
CA LYS A 618 -36.44 31.57 36.02
C LYS A 618 -34.94 31.29 36.12
N VAL A 619 -34.21 32.39 35.98
CA VAL A 619 -32.87 32.67 36.53
C VAL A 619 -32.81 32.41 38.04
N PHE A 620 -31.72 31.79 38.51
CA PHE A 620 -31.29 31.83 39.91
C PHE A 620 -29.77 32.07 40.02
N ARG A 621 -29.41 33.09 40.80
CA ARG A 621 -28.06 33.39 41.32
C ARG A 621 -27.73 32.47 42.50
N PRO A 622 -26.46 32.47 42.95
CA PRO A 622 -26.22 32.70 44.38
C PRO A 622 -25.19 33.83 44.66
N ASN A 623 -25.62 34.74 45.53
CA ASN A 623 -24.85 35.50 46.53
C ASN A 623 -24.69 34.55 47.76
N THR A 624 -23.79 34.64 48.75
CA THR A 624 -23.20 35.78 49.47
C THR A 624 -22.20 35.30 50.55
N SER A 625 -21.13 36.08 50.78
CA SER A 625 -20.54 36.57 52.07
C SER A 625 -19.98 35.68 53.19
N GLY A 626 -18.81 36.12 53.71
CA GLY A 626 -18.45 36.19 55.16
C GLY A 626 -16.97 35.85 55.48
N LEU A 627 -16.02 36.81 55.45
CA LEU A 627 -15.46 37.64 56.54
C LEU A 627 -14.32 37.00 57.41
N GLU A 628 -13.08 37.47 57.13
CA GLU A 628 -11.82 37.76 57.90
C GLU A 628 -11.57 37.33 59.38
N PRO A 629 -10.34 37.50 59.99
CA PRO A 629 -8.96 37.76 59.48
C PRO A 629 -7.84 36.89 60.17
N VAL A 630 -6.53 37.14 59.87
CA VAL A 630 -5.38 37.30 60.84
C VAL A 630 -3.98 36.91 60.27
N GLN A 631 -3.05 37.88 60.35
CA GLN A 631 -1.57 37.89 60.50
C GLN A 631 -0.64 37.20 59.46
N GLU A 632 0.15 37.97 58.70
CA GLU A 632 1.51 38.49 59.00
C GLU A 632 2.64 37.44 58.98
N GLN A 633 3.49 37.45 57.93
CA GLN A 633 4.94 37.67 58.03
C GLN A 633 5.64 37.58 56.67
N ASP A 634 6.21 38.73 56.26
CA ASP A 634 7.51 38.98 55.63
C ASP A 634 8.17 37.94 54.69
N SER A 635 8.48 38.34 53.45
CA SER A 635 9.79 38.94 53.08
C SER A 635 10.02 39.08 51.56
N ILE A 636 10.25 40.33 51.10
CA ILE A 636 11.37 40.88 50.27
C ILE A 636 11.81 40.01 49.05
N SER A 637 11.91 40.43 47.78
CA SER A 637 12.26 41.68 47.07
C SER A 637 11.91 41.50 45.56
N VAL A 638 11.23 42.45 44.88
CA VAL A 638 11.76 43.59 44.10
C VAL A 638 12.89 43.24 43.10
N VAL A 639 12.57 43.21 41.80
CA VAL A 639 13.07 44.17 40.78
C VAL A 639 12.00 44.34 39.69
N ALA A 640 11.58 45.59 39.49
CA ALA A 640 10.68 46.06 38.45
C ALA A 640 11.47 46.76 37.32
N ASN A 641 10.71 47.08 36.26
CA ASN A 641 10.94 48.04 35.16
C ASN A 641 11.38 47.43 33.81
N ASN A 642 10.80 47.80 32.66
CA ASN A 642 9.65 48.66 32.35
C ASN A 642 9.24 48.49 30.86
N MET A 643 7.92 48.53 30.61
CA MET A 643 7.17 49.32 29.60
C MET A 643 7.49 49.25 28.07
N LEU A 644 6.65 48.51 27.32
CA LEU A 644 5.51 48.91 26.43
C LEU A 644 5.60 50.16 25.48
N PRO A 645 4.66 50.41 24.53
CA PRO A 645 4.83 50.17 23.08
C PRO A 645 4.49 51.41 22.20
N ILE A 646 4.67 51.38 20.87
CA ILE A 646 4.05 52.38 19.95
C ILE A 646 3.54 51.73 18.66
N SER A 647 2.35 52.15 18.27
CA SER A 647 1.55 51.78 17.10
C SER A 647 1.73 52.71 15.89
N SER A 648 1.33 52.17 14.73
CA SER A 648 0.59 52.83 13.62
C SER A 648 1.33 53.35 12.36
N LEU A 649 0.85 52.81 11.22
CA LEU A 649 0.52 53.42 9.92
C LEU A 649 1.61 54.11 9.07
N ILE A 650 1.84 53.58 7.85
CA ILE A 650 1.62 54.23 6.52
C ILE A 650 2.21 53.34 5.40
N ARG A 651 1.40 53.07 4.36
CA ARG A 651 1.76 52.73 2.96
C ARG A 651 1.30 53.91 2.08
N PRO A 652 1.58 54.03 0.76
CA PRO A 652 2.50 53.30 -0.15
C PRO A 652 3.33 54.26 -1.05
N HIS A 653 4.27 53.75 -1.86
CA HIS A 653 4.39 54.12 -3.28
C HIS A 653 5.35 53.22 -4.06
N TYR A 654 4.98 53.05 -5.34
CA TYR A 654 5.63 52.32 -6.44
C TYR A 654 7.03 52.85 -6.79
N ALA A 655 7.92 51.97 -7.28
CA ALA A 655 8.61 52.15 -8.57
C ALA A 655 9.48 50.93 -8.94
N ASN A 656 9.30 50.49 -10.18
CA ASN A 656 10.18 49.59 -10.93
C ASN A 656 11.61 50.17 -11.01
N TYR A 657 12.64 49.33 -11.00
CA TYR A 657 13.79 49.37 -11.94
C TYR A 657 14.77 48.20 -11.65
N SER A 658 15.00 47.38 -12.66
CA SER A 658 16.28 46.76 -13.01
C SER A 658 16.64 47.31 -14.40
N PRO A 659 17.88 47.26 -14.95
CA PRO A 659 18.98 46.37 -14.58
C PRO A 659 20.41 46.96 -14.64
N GLY A 660 21.36 46.22 -14.07
CA GLY A 660 22.72 46.10 -14.58
C GLY A 660 23.73 47.19 -14.20
N GLU A 661 24.69 46.85 -13.34
CA GLU A 661 26.11 47.08 -13.63
C GLU A 661 27.01 46.35 -12.62
N LYS A 662 28.18 45.98 -13.12
CA LYS A 662 29.25 45.30 -12.41
C LYS A 662 29.85 46.24 -11.37
N MET A 663 30.03 45.78 -10.13
CA MET A 663 31.02 46.37 -9.24
C MET A 663 32.06 45.34 -8.82
N VAL A 664 33.29 45.71 -9.13
CA VAL A 664 34.56 45.11 -8.75
C VAL A 664 34.93 45.72 -7.41
N ASP A 665 35.06 44.90 -6.37
CA ASP A 665 35.73 45.32 -5.13
C ASP A 665 37.02 44.51 -4.95
N ARG A 666 38.14 45.17 -5.23
CA ARG A 666 39.40 45.00 -4.48
C ARG A 666 39.46 46.24 -3.58
N ILE A 667 39.74 46.13 -2.29
CA ILE A 667 41.11 46.18 -1.76
C ILE A 667 41.05 45.79 -0.28
N ASN A 668 41.84 44.78 0.09
CA ASN A 668 42.68 44.82 1.28
C ASN A 668 43.81 43.80 1.07
N GLY A 669 44.81 44.24 0.32
CA GLY A 669 45.98 43.45 -0.03
C GLY A 669 46.85 43.16 1.18
N LYS A 670 46.95 41.89 1.55
CA LYS A 670 48.15 41.29 2.15
C LYS A 670 48.26 39.83 1.70
N THR A 671 49.32 39.52 0.97
CA THR A 671 49.75 38.17 0.59
C THR A 671 50.90 37.75 1.48
N PHE A 672 50.81 36.56 2.09
CA PHE A 672 51.97 35.75 2.47
C PHE A 672 51.69 34.25 2.21
N PRO A 673 52.72 33.46 1.87
CA PRO A 673 52.57 32.18 1.18
C PRO A 673 52.57 30.99 2.15
N VAL A 674 51.78 29.95 1.87
CA VAL A 674 52.01 28.61 2.43
C VAL A 674 51.74 27.55 1.37
N GLN A 675 52.80 26.80 1.04
CA GLN A 675 52.82 25.61 0.20
C GLN A 675 52.08 24.43 0.85
N PRO A 676 51.67 23.41 0.06
CA PRO A 676 50.77 22.37 0.49
C PRO A 676 51.49 21.25 1.25
N GLN A 677 50.87 20.75 2.32
CA GLN A 677 51.21 19.47 2.94
C GLN A 677 50.02 18.50 2.81
N PRO A 678 50.27 17.21 2.54
CA PRO A 678 49.27 16.29 2.00
C PRO A 678 48.46 15.59 3.09
N LEU A 679 47.16 15.41 2.82
CA LEU A 679 46.26 14.55 3.58
C LEU A 679 46.72 13.08 3.52
N ARG A 680 47.10 12.54 4.67
CA ARG A 680 47.31 11.11 4.89
C ARG A 680 46.00 10.33 4.67
N ARG A 681 46.12 9.27 3.87
CA ARG A 681 45.20 8.13 3.78
C ARG A 681 44.93 7.55 5.17
N LEU A 682 43.66 7.27 5.46
CA LEU A 682 43.26 6.12 6.27
C LEU A 682 42.16 5.38 5.50
N LYS A 683 42.53 4.21 5.00
CA LYS A 683 41.64 3.17 4.49
C LYS A 683 40.97 2.46 5.67
N ASN A 684 39.71 2.09 5.47
CA ASN A 684 39.00 0.86 5.84
C ASN A 684 39.36 0.20 7.19
N ILE A 685 38.34 -0.04 8.03
CA ILE A 685 37.92 -1.39 8.45
C ILE A 685 36.40 -1.36 8.69
N ASP A 686 35.67 -2.17 7.91
CA ASP A 686 34.28 -2.59 8.14
C ASP A 686 34.20 -3.61 9.28
N ARG A 687 33.13 -3.53 10.09
CA ARG A 687 32.42 -4.68 10.68
C ARG A 687 30.99 -4.29 11.00
#